data_AF-A0A8D2LR38-F1
#
_entry.id   AF-A0A8D2LR38-F1
#
_cell.length_a   1.000
_cell.length_b   1.000
_cell.length_c   1.000
_cell.angle_alpha   90.00
_cell.angle_beta   90.00
_cell.angle_gamma   90.00
#
_symmetry.space_group_name_H-M   'P 1'
#
loop_
_entity.id
_entity.type
_entity.pdbx_description
1 polymer ?
#
loop_
_entity_poly.entity_id
_entity_poly.type
_entity_poly.pdbx_seq_one_letter_code
_entity_poly.pdbx_strand_id
1 'polypeptide(L)'
;PPQFVSSHALEYTGKVLTEFCQFYEQQYGVALFNSVRYEIEGGGGPQPQLLRRKVPLEDRTIFSGNLFQYLEENKKWRNRFSIVPHNYGLVLYENKLAFERGLQPRILINSAGYKVLTSLEEYLELVNSSLPGPAPKSGNTPILKCPTQFPLILWHPFARHYYFCVMTGKEQEKWLAIFQDCARHCNNGLSEDSKVEVPAFTDAVRMYRQSKEQYGTWDMLCGNESQILSNLVMEELLPELKNMIGPRLKGKAQERHRVWIQVSDAVYRMVHGQTKAHYDAALAKCELQSPAMRSAIRTDMDQVIQSREHLASKIRASVSSKAEVCVRNHVQPYITSILEALMIPTSQGFAEVREVFFKEVTDLNMNIVNEGGMDKLGEYMEKLSQLAFHPVKMQSCYEKMELLKLEGLQQRFDVSSASVFKQRAQILMRQQMDDTVYTFETLLHQELGKSLSKDELCKTIQRILERVLKKYDYDSSTVRKKFFREALLQITVPFLLKKLAPTCKGDLARFQELIFEDFASFILVENTYEEVVLQSVMKDIMMAVKEAAVQRKHNLYRDSIAIHNSDPDLHLLAEGAPIDWGEEFGGGQPDQDPSDEKQRRAKQVVSVIHVDEGALPYDAASLEGSPEPPEPEQQGRARSPPPASPGSPGGVKELRTLLVTELPVEAPAGVVAKAEEQLSNGAVMQESPATTAPLEREEEEEAAPGGADTGIPEDSPEGQVEERGAAEATPASPCEGKAQPERLEPSDKETGEEAPAAAAPLSKLPVEPPQEDSHGAAADCDGVQTQF
;
A
#
# COMPACT_ATOMS: atom_id res chain seq x y z
N PRO A 1 13.15 -29.47 22.12
CA PRO A 1 13.19 -29.06 20.69
C PRO A 1 12.52 -27.71 20.38
N PRO A 2 11.24 -27.44 20.75
CA PRO A 2 10.59 -26.17 20.42
C PRO A 2 11.26 -24.97 21.11
N GLN A 3 11.60 -25.11 22.41
CA GLN A 3 12.32 -24.10 23.18
C GLN A 3 13.67 -23.71 22.54
N PHE A 4 14.37 -24.64 21.90
CA PHE A 4 15.63 -24.34 21.19
C PHE A 4 15.38 -23.50 19.93
N VAL A 5 14.37 -23.86 19.12
CA VAL A 5 13.96 -23.08 17.95
C VAL A 5 13.49 -21.68 18.34
N SER A 6 12.70 -21.57 19.41
CA SER A 6 12.23 -20.30 19.96
C SER A 6 13.40 -19.43 20.46
N SER A 7 14.28 -19.98 21.31
CA SER A 7 15.46 -19.26 21.83
C SER A 7 16.40 -18.80 20.71
N HIS A 8 16.67 -19.66 19.72
CA HIS A 8 17.52 -19.33 18.57
C HIS A 8 16.91 -18.20 17.75
N ALA A 9 15.62 -18.29 17.43
CA ALA A 9 14.93 -17.25 16.68
C ALA A 9 14.87 -15.92 17.44
N LEU A 10 14.63 -15.90 18.76
CA LEU A 10 14.67 -14.68 19.59
C LEU A 10 16.06 -14.03 19.64
N GLU A 11 17.11 -14.84 19.80
CA GLU A 11 18.50 -14.35 19.82
C GLU A 11 18.92 -13.80 18.45
N TYR A 12 18.53 -14.48 17.37
CA TYR A 12 18.79 -14.04 16.00
C TYR A 12 18.03 -12.75 15.66
N THR A 13 16.74 -12.68 16.02
CA THR A 13 15.89 -11.49 15.88
C THR A 13 16.51 -10.30 16.60
N GLY A 14 16.99 -10.49 17.84
CA GLY A 14 17.67 -9.43 18.60
C GLY A 14 18.93 -8.89 17.91
N LYS A 15 19.71 -9.73 17.22
CA LYS A 15 20.90 -9.31 16.46
C LYS A 15 20.53 -8.47 15.24
N VAL A 16 19.60 -8.97 14.41
CA VAL A 16 19.08 -8.26 13.22
C VAL A 16 18.50 -6.90 13.61
N LEU A 17 17.66 -6.85 14.66
CA LEU A 17 17.05 -5.61 15.14
C LEU A 17 18.08 -4.64 15.71
N THR A 18 19.14 -5.12 16.39
CA THR A 18 20.21 -4.25 16.91
C THR A 18 20.98 -3.55 15.78
N GLU A 19 21.31 -4.29 14.71
CA GLU A 19 21.98 -3.72 13.53
C GLU A 19 21.04 -2.79 12.75
N PHE A 20 19.76 -3.15 12.58
CA PHE A 20 18.76 -2.26 11.99
C PHE A 20 18.60 -0.95 12.77
N CYS A 21 18.52 -1.00 14.10
CA CYS A 21 18.33 0.21 14.92
C CYS A 21 19.51 1.19 14.78
N GLN A 22 20.73 0.70 14.57
CA GLN A 22 21.89 1.57 14.28
C GLN A 22 21.70 2.33 12.96
N PHE A 23 21.22 1.66 11.91
CA PHE A 23 20.85 2.35 10.67
C PHE A 23 19.67 3.31 10.89
N TYR A 24 18.64 2.93 11.64
CA TYR A 24 17.46 3.78 11.87
C TYR A 24 17.79 5.08 12.61
N GLU A 25 18.56 5.02 13.70
CA GLU A 25 19.00 6.20 14.45
C GLU A 25 19.83 7.16 13.58
N GLN A 26 20.70 6.62 12.72
CA GLN A 26 21.49 7.40 11.76
C GLN A 26 20.61 8.06 10.67
N GLN A 27 19.68 7.29 10.07
CA GLN A 27 18.81 7.81 9.02
C GLN A 27 17.77 8.81 9.55
N TYR A 28 17.35 8.72 10.81
CA TYR A 28 16.40 9.65 11.42
C TYR A 28 16.92 11.09 11.39
N GLY A 29 18.18 11.32 11.75
CA GLY A 29 18.78 12.67 11.71
C GLY A 29 18.94 13.23 10.29
N VAL A 30 19.27 12.39 9.31
CA VAL A 30 19.34 12.77 7.88
C VAL A 30 17.96 13.11 7.31
N ALA A 31 16.94 12.29 7.60
CA ALA A 31 15.56 12.54 7.20
C ALA A 31 15.00 13.82 7.85
N LEU A 32 15.30 14.03 9.13
CA LEU A 32 14.93 15.23 9.87
C LEU A 32 15.58 16.49 9.28
N PHE A 33 16.87 16.44 8.94
CA PHE A 33 17.56 17.51 8.22
C PHE A 33 16.87 17.82 6.88
N ASN A 34 16.61 16.80 6.06
CA ASN A 34 15.97 16.97 4.76
C ASN A 34 14.56 17.57 4.90
N SER A 35 13.77 17.15 5.89
CA SER A 35 12.43 17.72 6.17
C SER A 35 12.49 19.19 6.61
N VAL A 36 13.37 19.53 7.56
CA VAL A 36 13.49 20.91 8.06
C VAL A 36 14.04 21.84 6.98
N ARG A 37 15.00 21.37 6.16
CA ARG A 37 15.49 22.08 4.98
C ARG A 37 14.36 22.36 3.99
N TYR A 38 13.56 21.36 3.65
CA TYR A 38 12.43 21.49 2.71
C TYR A 38 11.36 22.48 3.18
N GLU A 39 11.13 22.56 4.51
CA GLU A 39 10.25 23.56 5.12
C GLU A 39 10.81 24.99 5.07
N ILE A 40 12.13 25.16 5.23
CA ILE A 40 12.79 26.48 5.22
C ILE A 40 13.04 27.00 3.80
N GLU A 41 13.42 26.13 2.86
CA GLU A 41 13.57 26.47 1.43
C GLU A 41 12.22 26.73 0.73
N GLY A 42 11.09 26.60 1.45
CA GLY A 42 9.75 26.88 0.91
C GLY A 42 9.38 25.95 -0.23
N GLY A 43 9.71 24.66 -0.13
CA GLY A 43 9.74 23.66 -1.22
C GLY A 43 8.39 23.25 -1.83
N GLY A 44 7.46 24.18 -2.04
CA GLY A 44 6.18 23.92 -2.70
C GLY A 44 6.35 23.33 -4.09
N GLY A 45 5.96 22.06 -4.25
CA GLY A 45 5.67 21.51 -5.57
C GLY A 45 4.46 22.20 -6.21
N PRO A 46 4.20 22.02 -7.51
CA PRO A 46 2.97 22.52 -8.12
C PRO A 46 1.75 21.97 -7.38
N GLN A 47 0.92 22.87 -6.87
CA GLN A 47 -0.24 22.54 -6.05
C GLN A 47 -1.25 21.70 -6.86
N PRO A 48 -1.82 20.61 -6.29
CA PRO A 48 -2.80 19.80 -6.98
C PRO A 48 -4.02 20.63 -7.37
N GLN A 49 -4.58 20.31 -8.54
CA GLN A 49 -5.79 20.93 -9.05
C GLN A 49 -7.06 20.36 -8.43
N LEU A 50 -7.04 19.09 -8.04
CA LEU A 50 -8.07 18.43 -7.26
C LEU A 50 -7.91 18.73 -5.76
N LEU A 51 -9.02 18.62 -5.04
CA LEU A 51 -9.06 18.62 -3.58
C LEU A 51 -8.77 17.21 -3.07
N ARG A 52 -7.87 17.09 -2.09
CA ARG A 52 -7.59 15.83 -1.39
C ARG A 52 -8.43 15.75 -0.12
N ARG A 53 -9.14 14.64 0.08
CA ARG A 53 -10.01 14.41 1.25
C ARG A 53 -9.17 14.32 2.53
N LYS A 54 -9.35 15.26 3.47
CA LYS A 54 -8.59 15.31 4.74
C LYS A 54 -9.16 14.38 5.83
N VAL A 55 -10.48 14.22 5.86
CA VAL A 55 -11.20 13.38 6.84
C VAL A 55 -11.69 12.11 6.13
N PRO A 56 -11.35 10.90 6.60
CA PRO A 56 -11.86 9.66 6.01
C PRO A 56 -13.39 9.58 6.02
N LEU A 57 -13.96 8.81 5.09
CA LEU A 57 -15.38 8.45 5.13
C LEU A 57 -15.65 7.66 6.43
N GLU A 58 -16.62 8.10 7.23
CA GLU A 58 -17.01 7.46 8.51
C GLU A 58 -17.24 5.95 8.39
N ASP A 59 -16.91 5.18 9.43
CA ASP A 59 -17.44 3.88 9.94
C ASP A 59 -18.33 3.00 9.02
N ARG A 60 -18.04 2.96 7.72
CA ARG A 60 -18.81 2.28 6.69
C ARG A 60 -18.21 0.92 6.40
N THR A 61 -19.09 -0.05 6.18
CA THR A 61 -18.71 -1.41 5.80
C THR A 61 -18.51 -1.47 4.28
N ILE A 62 -17.25 -1.58 3.84
CA ILE A 62 -16.86 -1.67 2.42
C ILE A 62 -17.47 -2.92 1.77
N PHE A 63 -17.46 -4.04 2.50
CA PHE A 63 -18.19 -5.23 2.09
C PHE A 63 -18.56 -6.12 3.27
N SER A 64 -19.65 -6.88 3.12
CA SER A 64 -20.01 -7.96 4.04
C SER A 64 -20.68 -9.11 3.31
N GLY A 65 -20.35 -10.36 3.68
CA GLY A 65 -21.00 -11.53 3.11
C GLY A 65 -20.65 -12.82 3.86
N ASN A 66 -21.23 -13.93 3.42
CA ASN A 66 -20.92 -15.25 3.98
C ASN A 66 -19.72 -15.87 3.25
N LEU A 67 -18.81 -16.48 4.01
CA LEU A 67 -17.71 -17.29 3.51
C LEU A 67 -17.69 -18.64 4.23
N PHE A 68 -17.45 -19.73 3.50
CA PHE A 68 -17.08 -20.99 4.14
C PHE A 68 -15.59 -20.97 4.42
N GLN A 69 -15.20 -20.95 5.69
CA GLN A 69 -13.81 -21.00 6.13
C GLN A 69 -13.42 -22.42 6.57
N TYR A 70 -12.22 -22.88 6.21
CA TYR A 70 -11.65 -24.11 6.76
C TYR A 70 -10.99 -23.87 8.12
N LEU A 71 -11.45 -24.59 9.15
CA LEU A 71 -10.85 -24.57 10.48
C LEU A 71 -9.86 -25.73 10.62
N GLU A 72 -8.57 -25.41 10.71
CA GLU A 72 -7.51 -26.42 10.70
C GLU A 72 -7.53 -27.33 11.94
N GLU A 73 -7.84 -26.76 13.11
CA GLU A 73 -7.88 -27.43 14.42
C GLU A 73 -8.77 -28.68 14.43
N ASN A 74 -9.97 -28.56 13.87
CA ASN A 74 -11.00 -29.60 13.85
C ASN A 74 -11.24 -30.18 12.44
N LYS A 75 -10.53 -29.67 11.43
CA LYS A 75 -10.59 -30.07 10.01
C LYS A 75 -11.98 -29.98 9.37
N LYS A 76 -12.80 -29.02 9.81
CA LYS A 76 -14.16 -28.80 9.28
C LYS A 76 -14.27 -27.44 8.61
N TRP A 77 -15.10 -27.37 7.58
CA TRP A 77 -15.57 -26.10 7.03
C TRP A 77 -16.70 -25.55 7.89
N ARG A 78 -16.73 -24.22 8.04
CA ARG A 78 -17.75 -23.46 8.78
C ARG A 78 -18.13 -22.22 8.00
N ASN A 79 -19.42 -21.91 7.94
CA ASN A 79 -19.87 -20.61 7.48
C ASN A 79 -19.42 -19.53 8.50
N ARG A 80 -19.04 -18.37 7.98
CA ARG A 80 -18.60 -17.18 8.73
C ARG A 80 -19.18 -15.95 8.06
N PHE A 81 -19.83 -15.10 8.86
CA PHE A 81 -20.23 -13.78 8.39
C PHE A 81 -18.99 -12.89 8.42
N SER A 82 -18.56 -12.46 7.24
CA SER A 82 -17.25 -11.86 7.00
C SER A 82 -17.45 -10.41 6.57
N ILE A 83 -16.68 -9.50 7.14
CA ILE A 83 -16.86 -8.04 7.03
C ILE A 83 -15.51 -7.39 6.73
N VAL A 84 -15.52 -6.36 5.90
CA VAL A 84 -14.38 -5.47 5.62
C VAL A 84 -14.80 -4.04 6.01
N PRO A 85 -14.29 -3.48 7.12
CA PRO A 85 -14.51 -2.09 7.51
C PRO A 85 -13.69 -1.12 6.65
N HIS A 86 -13.90 0.19 6.84
CA HIS A 86 -13.08 1.28 6.31
C HIS A 86 -11.55 1.06 6.42
N ASN A 87 -11.07 0.36 7.46
CA ASN A 87 -9.65 0.03 7.68
C ASN A 87 -9.13 -1.19 6.89
N TYR A 88 -9.96 -1.79 6.03
CA TYR A 88 -9.64 -2.94 5.18
C TYR A 88 -9.21 -4.24 5.89
N GLY A 89 -9.29 -4.33 7.22
CA GLY A 89 -9.08 -5.58 7.95
C GLY A 89 -10.21 -6.59 7.71
N LEU A 90 -9.88 -7.85 7.43
CA LEU A 90 -10.91 -8.88 7.24
C LEU A 90 -11.35 -9.44 8.61
N VAL A 91 -12.59 -9.13 8.99
CA VAL A 91 -13.21 -9.52 10.26
C VAL A 91 -14.18 -10.67 10.04
N LEU A 92 -14.04 -11.77 10.80
CA LEU A 92 -14.89 -12.96 10.67
C LEU A 92 -15.68 -13.25 11.95
N TYR A 93 -17.00 -13.05 11.87
CA TYR A 93 -17.97 -13.40 12.90
C TYR A 93 -18.50 -14.82 12.69
N GLU A 94 -19.06 -15.41 13.74
CA GLU A 94 -19.63 -16.76 13.67
C GLU A 94 -20.83 -16.85 12.73
N ASN A 95 -21.68 -15.82 12.73
CA ASN A 95 -22.83 -15.61 11.85
C ASN A 95 -23.25 -14.12 11.92
N LYS A 96 -24.22 -13.70 11.10
CA LYS A 96 -24.69 -12.31 11.03
C LYS A 96 -25.28 -11.81 12.36
N LEU A 97 -26.06 -12.66 13.04
CA LEU A 97 -26.68 -12.35 14.34
C LEU A 97 -25.65 -12.07 15.45
N ALA A 98 -24.46 -12.69 15.39
CA ALA A 98 -23.37 -12.40 16.31
C ALA A 98 -22.80 -10.99 16.13
N PHE A 99 -22.63 -10.55 14.87
CA PHE A 99 -22.24 -9.18 14.54
C PHE A 99 -23.32 -8.16 14.94
N GLU A 100 -24.58 -8.42 14.60
CA GLU A 100 -25.71 -7.53 14.92
C GLU A 100 -25.91 -7.32 16.43
N ARG A 101 -25.49 -8.30 17.25
CA ARG A 101 -25.49 -8.23 18.72
C ARG A 101 -24.21 -7.67 19.33
N GLY A 102 -23.25 -7.19 18.52
CA GLY A 102 -21.97 -6.66 19.00
C GLY A 102 -21.08 -7.69 19.71
N LEU A 103 -21.24 -8.99 19.39
CA LEU A 103 -20.38 -10.03 19.96
C LEU A 103 -18.99 -9.98 19.32
N GLN A 104 -17.96 -10.30 20.10
CA GLN A 104 -16.57 -10.30 19.63
C GLN A 104 -16.36 -11.18 18.38
N PRO A 105 -15.60 -10.72 17.36
CA PRO A 105 -15.30 -11.51 16.18
C PRO A 105 -14.49 -12.76 16.53
N ARG A 106 -14.59 -13.80 15.70
CA ARG A 106 -13.86 -15.06 15.90
C ARG A 106 -12.42 -14.98 15.39
N ILE A 107 -12.20 -14.26 14.29
CA ILE A 107 -10.88 -14.08 13.66
C ILE A 107 -10.82 -12.67 13.07
N LEU A 108 -9.65 -12.05 13.13
CA LEU A 108 -9.33 -10.73 12.62
C LEU A 108 -8.01 -10.86 11.82
N ILE A 109 -7.97 -10.33 10.59
CA ILE A 109 -6.86 -10.57 9.65
C ILE A 109 -6.39 -9.25 9.04
N ASN A 110 -5.13 -8.90 9.25
CA ASN A 110 -4.42 -7.88 8.48
C ASN A 110 -3.71 -8.58 7.30
N SER A 111 -4.09 -8.19 6.08
CA SER A 111 -3.66 -8.84 4.82
C SER A 111 -2.38 -8.27 4.20
N ALA A 112 -1.56 -7.52 4.95
CA ALA A 112 -0.24 -7.09 4.45
C ALA A 112 0.64 -8.30 4.07
N GLY A 113 1.33 -8.20 2.92
CA GLY A 113 2.17 -9.26 2.36
C GLY A 113 1.43 -10.48 1.81
N TYR A 114 0.09 -10.57 1.96
CA TYR A 114 -0.67 -11.72 1.49
C TYR A 114 -0.91 -11.68 -0.03
N LYS A 115 -0.95 -12.86 -0.65
CA LYS A 115 -1.40 -13.08 -2.03
C LYS A 115 -2.71 -13.86 -2.01
N VAL A 116 -3.63 -13.50 -2.90
CA VAL A 116 -4.94 -14.14 -3.05
C VAL A 116 -4.88 -15.11 -4.24
N LEU A 117 -5.12 -16.40 -3.98
CA LEU A 117 -5.08 -17.47 -4.98
C LEU A 117 -6.49 -18.04 -5.19
N THR A 118 -6.87 -18.31 -6.44
CA THR A 118 -8.20 -18.86 -6.81
C THR A 118 -8.17 -20.34 -7.17
N SER A 119 -6.98 -20.95 -7.24
CA SER A 119 -6.80 -22.37 -7.50
C SER A 119 -6.08 -23.08 -6.35
N LEU A 120 -6.49 -24.32 -6.06
CA LEU A 120 -5.73 -25.20 -5.17
C LEU A 120 -4.42 -25.67 -5.83
N GLU A 121 -4.34 -25.73 -7.15
CA GLU A 121 -3.15 -26.18 -7.89
C GLU A 121 -2.01 -25.17 -7.78
N GLU A 122 -2.30 -23.89 -8.03
CA GLU A 122 -1.42 -22.75 -7.80
C GLU A 122 -0.89 -22.71 -6.35
N TYR A 123 -1.77 -22.90 -5.38
CA TYR A 123 -1.40 -23.01 -3.97
C TYR A 123 -0.47 -24.20 -3.69
N LEU A 124 -0.71 -25.36 -4.33
CA LEU A 124 0.13 -26.54 -4.17
C LEU A 124 1.53 -26.32 -4.76
N GLU A 125 1.65 -25.69 -5.92
CA GLU A 125 2.94 -25.35 -6.53
C GLU A 125 3.78 -24.44 -5.60
N LEU A 126 3.17 -23.37 -5.10
CA LEU A 126 3.80 -22.40 -4.20
C LEU A 126 4.19 -22.98 -2.83
N VAL A 127 3.45 -23.98 -2.35
CA VAL A 127 3.77 -24.70 -1.11
C VAL A 127 4.79 -25.82 -1.33
N ASN A 128 4.79 -26.48 -2.49
CA ASN A 128 5.77 -27.52 -2.84
C ASN A 128 7.20 -26.94 -2.92
N SER A 129 7.38 -25.75 -3.50
CA SER A 129 8.68 -25.06 -3.55
C SER A 129 9.17 -24.58 -2.17
N SER A 130 8.31 -24.55 -1.16
CA SER A 130 8.64 -23.98 0.15
C SER A 130 9.50 -24.88 1.06
N LEU A 131 9.57 -26.20 0.82
CA LEU A 131 10.37 -27.15 1.63
C LEU A 131 11.38 -27.93 0.78
N PRO A 132 12.65 -28.07 1.21
CA PRO A 132 13.64 -28.87 0.48
C PRO A 132 13.31 -30.38 0.56
N GLY A 133 13.36 -31.03 -0.60
CA GLY A 133 13.15 -32.47 -0.76
C GLY A 133 12.88 -32.85 -2.22
N PRO A 134 12.84 -34.15 -2.56
CA PRO A 134 12.40 -34.57 -3.88
C PRO A 134 10.93 -34.15 -4.09
N ALA A 135 10.64 -33.55 -5.25
CA ALA A 135 9.29 -33.15 -5.62
C ALA A 135 8.33 -34.35 -5.48
N PRO A 136 7.11 -34.15 -4.95
CA PRO A 136 6.19 -35.26 -4.71
C PRO A 136 5.84 -35.94 -6.04
N LYS A 137 6.20 -37.22 -6.18
CA LYS A 137 5.70 -38.06 -7.28
C LYS A 137 4.19 -37.90 -7.35
N SER A 138 3.66 -37.55 -8.53
CA SER A 138 2.30 -37.04 -8.76
C SER A 138 1.23 -37.93 -8.11
N GLY A 139 0.78 -37.52 -6.92
CA GLY A 139 -0.11 -38.27 -6.07
C GLY A 139 -1.29 -37.39 -5.67
N ASN A 140 -2.41 -37.53 -6.39
CA ASN A 140 -3.58 -36.64 -6.35
C ASN A 140 -4.42 -36.76 -5.06
N THR A 141 -3.79 -36.96 -3.90
CA THR A 141 -4.39 -36.72 -2.58
C THR A 141 -4.25 -35.23 -2.24
N PRO A 142 -5.34 -34.43 -2.31
CA PRO A 142 -5.27 -32.99 -2.06
C PRO A 142 -4.93 -32.70 -0.59
N ILE A 143 -4.20 -31.60 -0.32
CA ILE A 143 -4.00 -31.08 1.05
C ILE A 143 -5.35 -30.75 1.70
N LEU A 144 -6.23 -30.15 0.91
CA LEU A 144 -7.50 -29.58 1.33
C LEU A 144 -8.60 -30.03 0.37
N LYS A 145 -9.73 -30.52 0.89
CA LYS A 145 -10.93 -30.74 0.08
C LYS A 145 -11.88 -29.56 0.29
N CYS A 146 -12.07 -28.76 -0.75
CA CYS A 146 -13.03 -27.66 -0.77
C CYS A 146 -14.45 -28.20 -0.97
N PRO A 147 -15.48 -27.69 -0.27
CA PRO A 147 -16.88 -28.02 -0.48
C PRO A 147 -17.42 -27.61 -1.85
N THR A 148 -16.81 -26.60 -2.47
CA THR A 148 -17.21 -26.04 -3.76
C THR A 148 -16.01 -25.95 -4.71
N GLN A 149 -16.28 -25.66 -5.98
CA GLN A 149 -15.26 -25.49 -7.04
C GLN A 149 -14.58 -24.10 -6.99
N PHE A 150 -15.00 -23.22 -6.08
CA PHE A 150 -14.63 -21.81 -6.04
C PHE A 150 -13.86 -21.45 -4.75
N PRO A 151 -12.58 -21.87 -4.60
CA PRO A 151 -11.79 -21.55 -3.42
C PRO A 151 -11.18 -20.14 -3.51
N LEU A 152 -10.89 -19.57 -2.35
CA LEU A 152 -10.12 -18.34 -2.18
C LEU A 152 -9.11 -18.58 -1.06
N ILE A 153 -7.82 -18.50 -1.38
CA ILE A 153 -6.75 -18.84 -0.45
C ILE A 153 -5.87 -17.59 -0.23
N LEU A 154 -5.76 -17.16 1.02
CA LEU A 154 -4.80 -16.14 1.42
C LEU A 154 -3.50 -16.83 1.82
N TRP A 155 -2.45 -16.65 1.00
CA TRP A 155 -1.11 -17.16 1.23
C TRP A 155 -0.17 -16.03 1.69
N HIS A 156 0.76 -16.32 2.60
CA HIS A 156 1.82 -15.40 3.06
C HIS A 156 3.14 -16.19 3.12
N PRO A 157 4.30 -15.62 2.74
CA PRO A 157 5.57 -16.38 2.74
C PRO A 157 6.00 -16.85 4.13
N PHE A 158 5.54 -16.19 5.20
CA PHE A 158 6.00 -16.40 6.57
C PHE A 158 4.92 -16.77 7.59
N ALA A 159 3.65 -16.46 7.32
CA ALA A 159 2.56 -16.49 8.32
C ALA A 159 1.46 -17.49 7.94
N ARG A 160 0.50 -17.74 8.83
CA ARG A 160 -0.58 -18.71 8.56
C ARG A 160 -1.35 -18.37 7.30
N HIS A 161 -1.66 -19.39 6.52
CA HIS A 161 -2.57 -19.28 5.38
C HIS A 161 -4.02 -19.37 5.85
N TYR A 162 -4.94 -18.75 5.11
CA TYR A 162 -6.38 -18.87 5.30
C TYR A 162 -7.04 -19.45 4.06
N TYR A 163 -8.02 -20.34 4.25
CA TYR A 163 -8.70 -21.02 3.16
C TYR A 163 -10.21 -20.78 3.26
N PHE A 164 -10.77 -20.24 2.20
CA PHE A 164 -12.18 -19.95 2.03
C PHE A 164 -12.73 -20.63 0.78
N CYS A 165 -14.05 -20.80 0.71
CA CYS A 165 -14.76 -21.06 -0.54
C CYS A 165 -16.16 -20.44 -0.54
N VAL A 166 -16.69 -20.25 -1.74
CA VAL A 166 -17.99 -19.62 -2.03
C VAL A 166 -18.85 -20.51 -2.93
N MET A 167 -20.15 -20.21 -3.09
CA MET A 167 -21.06 -21.09 -3.82
C MET A 167 -20.98 -20.91 -5.35
N THR A 168 -20.60 -19.72 -5.82
CA THR A 168 -20.60 -19.37 -7.25
C THR A 168 -19.33 -18.64 -7.69
N GLY A 169 -18.99 -18.73 -8.98
CA GLY A 169 -17.89 -17.95 -9.58
C GLY A 169 -18.08 -16.44 -9.44
N LYS A 170 -19.32 -15.94 -9.52
CA LYS A 170 -19.63 -14.51 -9.31
C LYS A 170 -19.39 -14.01 -7.89
N GLU A 171 -19.50 -14.89 -6.88
CA GLU A 171 -19.05 -14.58 -5.52
C GLU A 171 -17.52 -14.64 -5.42
N GLN A 172 -16.88 -15.54 -6.16
CA GLN A 172 -15.42 -15.71 -6.17
C GLN A 172 -14.73 -14.48 -6.78
N GLU A 173 -15.23 -13.99 -7.91
CA GLU A 173 -14.80 -12.75 -8.58
C GLU A 173 -14.91 -11.54 -7.64
N LYS A 174 -16.06 -11.38 -6.97
CA LYS A 174 -16.28 -10.30 -5.99
C LYS A 174 -15.31 -10.39 -4.82
N TRP A 175 -15.25 -11.54 -4.14
CA TRP A 175 -14.38 -11.72 -2.97
C TRP A 175 -12.89 -11.71 -3.33
N LEU A 176 -12.52 -12.09 -4.55
CA LEU A 176 -11.16 -11.92 -5.08
C LEU A 176 -10.79 -10.43 -5.13
N ALA A 177 -11.62 -9.59 -5.78
CA ALA A 177 -11.38 -8.15 -5.86
C ALA A 177 -11.33 -7.51 -4.46
N ILE A 178 -12.24 -7.89 -3.56
CA ILE A 178 -12.24 -7.43 -2.17
C ILE A 178 -10.95 -7.82 -1.44
N PHE A 179 -10.50 -9.07 -1.55
CA PHE A 179 -9.26 -9.52 -0.90
C PHE A 179 -8.00 -8.90 -1.53
N GLN A 180 -8.00 -8.64 -2.84
CA GLN A 180 -6.94 -7.89 -3.52
C GLN A 180 -6.89 -6.43 -3.04
N ASP A 181 -8.04 -5.79 -2.85
CA ASP A 181 -8.15 -4.45 -2.28
C ASP A 181 -7.70 -4.41 -0.81
N CYS A 182 -8.07 -5.41 0.00
CA CYS A 182 -7.59 -5.54 1.39
C CYS A 182 -6.07 -5.70 1.45
N ALA A 183 -5.49 -6.58 0.62
CA ALA A 183 -4.05 -6.75 0.53
C ALA A 183 -3.36 -5.46 0.07
N ARG A 184 -3.88 -4.78 -0.97
CA ARG A 184 -3.32 -3.53 -1.49
C ARG A 184 -3.39 -2.40 -0.46
N HIS A 185 -4.48 -2.28 0.31
CA HIS A 185 -4.58 -1.28 1.37
C HIS A 185 -3.62 -1.60 2.52
N CYS A 186 -3.64 -2.82 3.07
CA CYS A 186 -2.75 -3.21 4.16
C CYS A 186 -1.26 -3.13 3.78
N ASN A 187 -0.92 -3.36 2.50
CA ASN A 187 0.45 -3.19 2.00
C ASN A 187 0.94 -1.73 2.09
N ASN A 188 0.04 -0.75 1.92
CA ASN A 188 0.33 0.68 2.08
C ASN A 188 0.19 1.12 3.55
N GLY A 189 0.80 0.37 4.47
CA GLY A 189 0.73 0.63 5.91
C GLY A 189 1.62 1.79 6.41
N LEU A 190 2.56 2.24 5.59
CA LEU A 190 3.42 3.41 5.86
C LEU A 190 2.72 4.70 5.41
N SER A 191 2.73 5.74 6.25
CA SER A 191 2.11 7.04 5.94
C SER A 191 2.95 7.86 4.95
N GLU A 192 2.37 8.21 3.80
CA GLU A 192 3.01 9.08 2.80
C GLU A 192 3.19 10.52 3.29
N ASP A 193 2.40 10.95 4.29
CA ASP A 193 2.43 12.31 4.83
C ASP A 193 3.47 12.45 5.98
N SER A 194 4.07 11.35 6.43
CA SER A 194 5.20 11.36 7.38
C SER A 194 6.50 11.80 6.69
N LYS A 195 6.97 13.02 6.99
CA LYS A 195 8.20 13.59 6.41
C LYS A 195 9.52 13.05 6.98
N VAL A 196 9.51 12.37 8.14
CA VAL A 196 10.73 11.99 8.87
C VAL A 196 10.78 10.49 9.18
N GLU A 197 9.82 9.95 9.95
CA GLU A 197 9.89 8.55 10.40
C GLU A 197 9.89 7.55 9.24
N VAL A 198 8.94 7.67 8.30
CA VAL A 198 8.79 6.76 7.16
C VAL A 198 9.98 6.82 6.17
N PRO A 199 10.51 8.00 5.79
CA PRO A 199 11.77 8.10 5.04
C PRO A 199 12.94 7.45 5.80
N ALA A 200 13.15 7.79 7.08
CA ALA A 200 14.22 7.22 7.89
C ALA A 200 14.11 5.69 8.01
N PHE A 201 12.89 5.18 8.18
CA PHE A 201 12.59 3.75 8.28
C PHE A 201 12.89 3.02 6.97
N THR A 202 12.36 3.53 5.85
CA THR A 202 12.53 2.87 4.54
C THR A 202 13.97 2.94 4.05
N ASP A 203 14.69 4.06 4.27
CA ASP A 203 16.12 4.15 4.01
C ASP A 203 16.94 3.26 4.95
N ALA A 204 16.58 3.12 6.24
CA ALA A 204 17.28 2.20 7.15
C ALA A 204 17.11 0.73 6.75
N VAL A 205 15.91 0.30 6.34
CA VAL A 205 15.66 -1.05 5.81
C VAL A 205 16.48 -1.27 4.53
N ARG A 206 16.50 -0.28 3.63
CA ARG A 206 17.27 -0.31 2.38
C ARG A 206 18.77 -0.41 2.63
N MET A 207 19.31 0.41 3.55
CA MET A 207 20.73 0.43 3.93
C MET A 207 21.15 -0.87 4.62
N TYR A 208 20.31 -1.41 5.53
CA TYR A 208 20.53 -2.71 6.14
C TYR A 208 20.62 -3.82 5.08
N ARG A 209 19.68 -3.88 4.12
CA ARG A 209 19.72 -4.89 3.04
C ARG A 209 20.95 -4.73 2.13
N GLN A 210 21.38 -3.50 1.84
CA GLN A 210 22.67 -3.25 1.16
C GLN A 210 23.91 -3.66 1.97
N SER A 211 23.83 -3.74 3.31
CA SER A 211 24.90 -4.34 4.12
C SER A 211 25.03 -5.84 3.84
N LYS A 212 23.91 -6.53 3.61
CA LYS A 212 23.81 -7.97 3.26
C LYS A 212 23.96 -8.25 1.75
N GLU A 213 24.48 -7.30 0.98
CA GLU A 213 24.61 -7.33 -0.49
C GLU A 213 23.27 -7.48 -1.27
N GLN A 214 22.14 -7.27 -0.61
CA GLN A 214 20.80 -7.28 -1.20
C GLN A 214 20.45 -5.87 -1.73
N TYR A 215 20.50 -5.70 -3.05
CA TYR A 215 20.12 -4.47 -3.75
C TYR A 215 18.85 -4.73 -4.57
N GLY A 216 18.06 -3.67 -4.83
CA GLY A 216 16.86 -3.71 -5.67
C GLY A 216 15.57 -3.41 -4.89
N THR A 217 14.44 -3.48 -5.58
CA THR A 217 13.11 -3.44 -4.96
C THR A 217 12.84 -4.71 -4.16
N TRP A 218 11.92 -4.65 -3.19
CA TRP A 218 11.63 -5.76 -2.29
C TRP A 218 10.12 -5.95 -2.11
N ASP A 219 9.58 -7.07 -2.57
CA ASP A 219 8.15 -7.40 -2.49
C ASP A 219 7.59 -7.37 -1.05
N MET A 220 8.43 -7.60 -0.03
CA MET A 220 8.02 -7.63 1.37
C MET A 220 8.25 -6.30 2.12
N LEU A 221 8.60 -5.22 1.40
CA LEU A 221 8.50 -3.83 1.88
C LEU A 221 7.04 -3.36 1.86
N CYS A 222 6.17 -4.11 2.55
CA CYS A 222 4.73 -3.87 2.60
C CYS A 222 4.17 -4.22 3.99
N GLY A 223 3.13 -3.49 4.40
CA GLY A 223 2.64 -3.45 5.78
C GLY A 223 3.05 -2.19 6.51
N ASN A 224 2.87 -2.19 7.83
CA ASN A 224 3.49 -1.20 8.71
C ASN A 224 4.94 -1.56 9.06
N GLU A 225 5.61 -0.68 9.79
CA GLU A 225 7.03 -0.75 10.18
C GLU A 225 7.35 -2.08 10.89
N SER A 226 6.49 -2.47 11.84
CA SER A 226 6.60 -3.73 12.58
C SER A 226 6.42 -4.96 11.68
N GLN A 227 5.51 -4.94 10.71
CA GLN A 227 5.35 -6.02 9.73
C GLN A 227 6.55 -6.13 8.79
N ILE A 228 7.04 -5.00 8.28
CA ILE A 228 8.20 -4.93 7.37
C ILE A 228 9.47 -5.44 8.06
N LEU A 229 9.75 -5.05 9.30
CA LEU A 229 10.86 -5.60 10.07
C LEU A 229 10.69 -7.09 10.41
N SER A 230 9.45 -7.55 10.62
CA SER A 230 9.17 -8.97 10.81
C SER A 230 9.48 -9.78 9.54
N ASN A 231 9.18 -9.21 8.37
CA ASN A 231 9.52 -9.78 7.07
C ASN A 231 11.04 -9.80 6.86
N LEU A 232 11.76 -8.76 7.30
CA LEU A 232 13.21 -8.62 7.17
C LEU A 232 13.96 -9.71 7.97
N VAL A 233 13.61 -9.86 9.25
CA VAL A 233 14.15 -10.92 10.12
C VAL A 233 13.84 -12.30 9.55
N MET A 234 12.63 -12.51 9.04
CA MET A 234 12.21 -13.80 8.50
C MET A 234 12.83 -14.14 7.14
N GLU A 235 13.20 -13.15 6.32
CA GLU A 235 13.92 -13.39 5.06
C GLU A 235 15.28 -14.08 5.30
N GLU A 236 16.02 -13.66 6.33
CA GLU A 236 17.30 -14.28 6.70
C GLU A 236 17.16 -15.53 7.59
N LEU A 237 16.19 -15.55 8.51
CA LEU A 237 16.01 -16.65 9.48
C LEU A 237 15.35 -17.90 8.87
N LEU A 238 14.43 -17.74 7.91
CA LEU A 238 13.64 -18.86 7.37
C LEU A 238 14.49 -19.96 6.69
N PRO A 239 15.54 -19.66 5.90
CA PRO A 239 16.45 -20.68 5.36
C PRO A 239 17.13 -21.55 6.43
N GLU A 240 17.58 -20.96 7.54
CA GLU A 240 18.19 -21.72 8.64
C GLU A 240 17.15 -22.60 9.33
N LEU A 241 15.95 -22.08 9.59
CA LEU A 241 14.85 -22.86 10.15
C LEU A 241 14.41 -24.01 9.24
N LYS A 242 14.40 -23.82 7.91
CA LYS A 242 14.13 -24.91 6.94
C LYS A 242 15.16 -26.02 7.08
N ASN A 243 16.44 -25.69 7.20
CA ASN A 243 17.53 -26.66 7.38
C ASN A 243 17.48 -27.36 8.76
N MET A 244 17.17 -26.62 9.83
CA MET A 244 17.12 -27.16 11.20
C MET A 244 15.88 -28.04 11.46
N ILE A 245 14.73 -27.70 10.84
CA ILE A 245 13.43 -28.31 11.15
C ILE A 245 12.96 -29.24 10.03
N GLY A 246 13.18 -28.91 8.76
CA GLY A 246 12.71 -29.68 7.60
C GLY A 246 13.03 -31.18 7.66
N PRO A 247 14.29 -31.60 7.90
CA PRO A 247 14.67 -33.02 8.05
C PRO A 247 14.02 -33.73 9.24
N ARG A 248 13.45 -32.98 10.20
CA ARG A 248 12.78 -33.50 11.41
C ARG A 248 11.26 -33.65 11.21
N LEU A 249 10.68 -33.09 10.14
CA LEU A 249 9.25 -33.17 9.83
C LEU A 249 8.86 -34.59 9.36
N LYS A 250 8.00 -35.26 10.13
CA LYS A 250 7.55 -36.63 9.84
C LYS A 250 6.21 -36.64 9.11
N GLY A 251 6.08 -37.53 8.12
CA GLY A 251 4.82 -37.80 7.41
C GLY A 251 4.90 -37.65 5.89
N LYS A 252 3.74 -37.81 5.23
CA LYS A 252 3.55 -37.48 3.81
C LYS A 252 3.83 -36.00 3.58
N ALA A 253 4.23 -35.61 2.36
CA ALA A 253 4.55 -34.22 2.00
C ALA A 253 3.52 -33.23 2.57
N GLN A 254 2.23 -33.45 2.29
CA GLN A 254 1.11 -32.62 2.74
C GLN A 254 1.10 -32.33 4.25
N GLU A 255 1.40 -33.32 5.10
CA GLU A 255 1.46 -33.13 6.55
C GLU A 255 2.75 -32.41 6.97
N ARG A 256 3.86 -32.60 6.25
CA ARG A 256 5.09 -31.81 6.47
C ARG A 256 4.90 -30.34 6.12
N HIS A 257 4.30 -30.04 4.97
CA HIS A 257 3.96 -28.66 4.57
C HIS A 257 3.01 -28.02 5.58
N ARG A 258 1.97 -28.75 6.02
CA ARG A 258 1.03 -28.29 7.04
C ARG A 258 1.71 -27.93 8.36
N VAL A 259 2.54 -28.84 8.90
CA VAL A 259 3.31 -28.58 10.14
C VAL A 259 4.34 -27.47 9.94
N TRP A 260 4.96 -27.36 8.76
CA TRP A 260 5.89 -26.27 8.44
C TRP A 260 5.20 -24.90 8.46
N ILE A 261 4.01 -24.76 7.86
CA ILE A 261 3.24 -23.50 7.89
C ILE A 261 2.89 -23.12 9.33
N GLN A 262 2.48 -24.08 10.16
CA GLN A 262 2.20 -23.83 11.59
C GLN A 262 3.45 -23.41 12.39
N VAL A 263 4.62 -23.97 12.07
CA VAL A 263 5.90 -23.57 12.67
C VAL A 263 6.32 -22.17 12.20
N SER A 264 6.19 -21.87 10.90
CA SER A 264 6.53 -20.56 10.34
C SER A 264 5.66 -19.46 10.95
N ASP A 265 4.35 -19.69 11.06
CA ASP A 265 3.40 -18.77 11.71
C ASP A 265 3.75 -18.51 13.19
N ALA A 266 4.06 -19.57 13.95
CA ALA A 266 4.43 -19.44 15.35
C ALA A 266 5.72 -18.64 15.55
N VAL A 267 6.71 -18.80 14.64
CA VAL A 267 7.92 -17.97 14.64
C VAL A 267 7.60 -16.54 14.19
N TYR A 268 6.84 -16.34 13.11
CA TYR A 268 6.46 -15.01 12.62
C TYR A 268 5.81 -14.15 13.70
N ARG A 269 4.85 -14.72 14.45
CA ARG A 269 4.18 -14.01 15.55
C ARG A 269 5.11 -13.67 16.71
N MET A 270 6.07 -14.54 17.03
CA MET A 270 7.07 -14.31 18.06
C MET A 270 8.10 -13.24 17.64
N VAL A 271 8.56 -13.30 16.39
CA VAL A 271 9.38 -12.25 15.75
C VAL A 271 8.63 -10.92 15.77
N HIS A 272 7.36 -10.89 15.37
CA HIS A 272 6.55 -9.67 15.31
C HIS A 272 6.40 -8.98 16.67
N GLY A 273 6.14 -9.73 17.74
CA GLY A 273 6.09 -9.17 19.10
C GLY A 273 7.41 -8.57 19.57
N GLN A 274 8.54 -9.23 19.30
CA GLN A 274 9.87 -8.70 19.63
C GLN A 274 10.22 -7.48 18.77
N THR A 275 10.01 -7.58 17.46
CA THR A 275 10.22 -6.51 16.47
C THR A 275 9.48 -5.24 16.84
N LYS A 276 8.19 -5.32 17.21
CA LYS A 276 7.42 -4.17 17.64
C LYS A 276 8.06 -3.50 18.87
N ALA A 277 8.31 -4.27 19.94
CA ALA A 277 8.88 -3.71 21.16
C ALA A 277 10.27 -3.07 20.98
N HIS A 278 11.11 -3.61 20.09
CA HIS A 278 12.40 -3.00 19.74
C HIS A 278 12.23 -1.74 18.88
N TYR A 279 11.31 -1.74 17.91
CA TYR A 279 11.08 -0.58 17.04
C TYR A 279 10.46 0.59 17.82
N ASP A 280 9.41 0.34 18.61
CA ASP A 280 8.75 1.34 19.45
C ASP A 280 9.76 2.02 20.39
N ALA A 281 10.72 1.26 20.95
CA ALA A 281 11.79 1.78 21.81
C ALA A 281 12.83 2.62 21.04
N ALA A 282 13.16 2.24 19.80
CA ALA A 282 14.08 3.01 18.94
C ALA A 282 13.43 4.32 18.44
N LEU A 283 12.14 4.28 18.10
CA LEU A 283 11.34 5.45 17.73
C LEU A 283 11.27 6.44 18.91
N ALA A 284 10.85 6.01 20.09
CA ALA A 284 10.76 6.87 21.27
C ALA A 284 12.10 7.53 21.65
N LYS A 285 13.22 6.83 21.44
CA LYS A 285 14.58 7.39 21.60
C LYS A 285 14.88 8.50 20.57
N CYS A 286 14.51 8.31 19.31
CA CYS A 286 14.69 9.31 18.25
C CYS A 286 13.78 10.53 18.46
N GLU A 287 12.52 10.31 18.84
CA GLU A 287 11.55 11.37 19.16
C GLU A 287 12.06 12.26 20.31
N LEU A 288 12.60 11.67 21.38
CA LEU A 288 13.17 12.40 22.51
C LEU A 288 14.34 13.32 22.11
N GLN A 289 15.10 12.96 21.08
CA GLN A 289 16.22 13.76 20.56
C GLN A 289 15.80 14.76 19.47
N SER A 290 14.65 14.52 18.82
CA SER A 290 14.14 15.31 17.68
C SER A 290 14.06 16.83 17.95
N PRO A 291 13.61 17.33 19.13
CA PRO A 291 13.59 18.78 19.40
C PRO A 291 14.98 19.42 19.43
N ALA A 292 15.97 18.75 20.03
CA ALA A 292 17.34 19.25 20.09
C ALA A 292 18.00 19.25 18.70
N MET A 293 17.83 18.16 17.95
CA MET A 293 18.28 18.07 16.56
C MET A 293 17.63 19.15 15.68
N ARG A 294 16.30 19.38 15.78
CA ARG A 294 15.59 20.46 15.07
C ARG A 294 16.12 21.85 15.42
N SER A 295 16.61 22.07 16.64
CA SER A 295 17.24 23.33 17.02
C SER A 295 18.60 23.50 16.33
N ALA A 296 19.48 22.50 16.45
CA ALA A 296 20.81 22.53 15.82
C ALA A 296 20.72 22.70 14.29
N ILE A 297 19.86 21.91 13.63
CA ILE A 297 19.60 22.02 12.18
C ILE A 297 19.16 23.43 11.77
N ARG A 298 18.41 24.15 12.61
CA ARG A 298 17.96 25.52 12.33
C ARG A 298 19.01 26.59 12.62
N THR A 299 19.88 26.37 13.60
CA THR A 299 21.00 27.29 13.91
C THR A 299 22.13 27.16 12.89
N ASP A 300 22.42 25.94 12.43
CA ASP A 300 23.59 25.62 11.61
C ASP A 300 23.27 25.16 10.18
N MET A 301 22.07 25.48 9.67
CA MET A 301 21.57 25.04 8.36
C MET A 301 22.59 25.25 7.22
N ASP A 302 23.12 26.47 7.08
CA ASP A 302 24.07 26.80 6.01
C ASP A 302 25.42 26.08 6.20
N GLN A 303 25.86 25.89 7.44
CA GLN A 303 27.08 25.17 7.80
C GLN A 303 26.97 23.68 7.46
N VAL A 304 25.83 23.06 7.76
CA VAL A 304 25.52 21.65 7.42
C VAL A 304 25.40 21.49 5.90
N ILE A 305 24.72 22.41 5.19
CA ILE A 305 24.66 22.42 3.71
C ILE A 305 26.06 22.52 3.09
N GLN A 306 26.90 23.45 3.58
CA GLN A 306 28.28 23.63 3.09
C GLN A 306 29.17 22.41 3.36
N SER A 307 29.05 21.80 4.55
CA SER A 307 29.77 20.56 4.88
C SER A 307 29.33 19.39 3.99
N ARG A 308 28.02 19.23 3.77
CA ARG A 308 27.46 18.18 2.89
C ARG A 308 27.86 18.36 1.44
N GLU A 309 27.86 19.57 0.88
CA GLU A 309 28.33 19.79 -0.49
C GLU A 309 29.86 19.69 -0.60
N HIS A 310 30.64 20.02 0.44
CA HIS A 310 32.08 19.72 0.46
C HIS A 310 32.33 18.20 0.36
N LEU A 311 31.66 17.41 1.19
CA LEU A 311 31.71 15.95 1.17
C LEU A 311 31.25 15.41 -0.19
N ALA A 312 30.10 15.87 -0.70
CA ALA A 312 29.56 15.48 -2.00
C ALA A 312 30.56 15.79 -3.12
N SER A 313 31.18 16.97 -3.13
CA SER A 313 32.20 17.34 -4.12
C SER A 313 33.43 16.40 -4.08
N LYS A 314 33.87 15.96 -2.90
CA LYS A 314 35.00 15.03 -2.73
C LYS A 314 34.65 13.61 -3.20
N ILE A 315 33.47 13.12 -2.86
CA ILE A 315 32.95 11.82 -3.34
C ILE A 315 32.74 11.86 -4.86
N ARG A 316 32.12 12.93 -5.38
CA ARG A 316 31.89 13.18 -6.82
C ARG A 316 33.19 13.14 -7.61
N ALA A 317 34.26 13.79 -7.13
CA ALA A 317 35.58 13.71 -7.76
C ALA A 317 36.17 12.28 -7.80
N SER A 318 35.80 11.42 -6.85
CA SER A 318 36.27 10.03 -6.73
C SER A 318 35.40 8.99 -7.46
N VAL A 319 34.16 9.35 -7.83
CA VAL A 319 33.11 8.41 -8.28
C VAL A 319 32.54 8.78 -9.65
N SER A 320 32.37 10.07 -9.99
CA SER A 320 31.55 10.50 -11.13
C SER A 320 31.96 9.85 -12.45
N SER A 321 33.25 9.81 -12.78
CA SER A 321 33.74 9.14 -14.00
C SER A 321 33.39 7.64 -14.07
N LYS A 322 33.42 6.92 -12.95
CA LYS A 322 32.99 5.50 -12.86
C LYS A 322 31.48 5.38 -13.07
N ALA A 323 30.71 6.27 -12.42
CA ALA A 323 29.26 6.29 -12.50
C ALA A 323 28.75 6.65 -13.91
N GLU A 324 29.25 7.73 -14.52
CA GLU A 324 28.90 8.17 -15.88
C GLU A 324 29.18 7.10 -16.95
N VAL A 325 30.29 6.38 -16.83
CA VAL A 325 30.60 5.22 -17.70
C VAL A 325 29.59 4.10 -17.49
N CYS A 326 29.20 3.82 -16.25
CA CYS A 326 28.21 2.80 -15.92
C CYS A 326 26.81 3.17 -16.45
N VAL A 327 26.37 4.41 -16.22
CA VAL A 327 25.08 4.96 -16.70
C VAL A 327 25.02 4.88 -18.22
N ARG A 328 25.98 5.46 -18.94
CA ARG A 328 25.99 5.48 -20.41
C ARG A 328 26.02 4.08 -21.03
N ASN A 329 26.78 3.15 -20.45
CA ASN A 329 26.96 1.82 -21.05
C ASN A 329 25.88 0.80 -20.64
N HIS A 330 25.24 0.96 -19.49
CA HIS A 330 24.38 -0.07 -18.90
C HIS A 330 22.99 0.40 -18.46
N VAL A 331 22.73 1.70 -18.37
CA VAL A 331 21.43 2.25 -17.93
C VAL A 331 20.77 3.04 -19.05
N GLN A 332 21.44 4.06 -19.57
CA GLN A 332 20.94 4.99 -20.60
C GLN A 332 20.31 4.28 -21.82
N PRO A 333 20.85 3.17 -22.37
CA PRO A 333 20.24 2.46 -23.50
C PRO A 333 18.88 1.81 -23.21
N TYR A 334 18.50 1.68 -21.93
CA TYR A 334 17.28 0.97 -21.50
C TYR A 334 16.23 1.89 -20.87
N ILE A 335 16.57 3.13 -20.48
CA ILE A 335 15.64 4.08 -19.82
C ILE A 335 14.33 4.19 -20.59
N THR A 336 14.39 4.43 -21.91
CA THR A 336 13.20 4.57 -22.76
C THR A 336 12.35 3.30 -22.80
N SER A 337 12.96 2.12 -22.84
CA SER A 337 12.25 0.83 -22.88
C SER A 337 11.58 0.50 -21.54
N ILE A 338 12.26 0.77 -20.42
CA ILE A 338 11.68 0.64 -19.07
C ILE A 338 10.52 1.63 -18.92
N LEU A 339 10.71 2.88 -19.38
CA LEU A 339 9.70 3.94 -19.32
C LEU A 339 8.45 3.59 -20.13
N GLU A 340 8.59 3.10 -21.36
CA GLU A 340 7.44 2.69 -22.19
C GLU A 340 6.69 1.49 -21.59
N ALA A 341 7.40 0.50 -21.05
CA ALA A 341 6.80 -0.64 -20.36
C ALA A 341 5.98 -0.22 -19.12
N LEU A 342 6.43 0.80 -18.38
CA LEU A 342 5.66 1.41 -17.28
C LEU A 342 4.52 2.31 -17.77
N MET A 343 4.75 3.11 -18.81
CA MET A 343 3.82 4.14 -19.29
C MET A 343 2.52 3.58 -19.86
N ILE A 344 2.59 2.48 -20.63
CA ILE A 344 1.44 1.87 -21.29
C ILE A 344 0.35 1.43 -20.28
N PRO A 345 0.60 0.46 -19.36
CA PRO A 345 -0.41 -0.02 -18.42
C PRO A 345 -0.87 1.06 -17.44
N THR A 346 0.08 1.88 -16.93
CA THR A 346 -0.24 2.95 -15.97
C THR A 346 -1.20 3.96 -16.59
N SER A 347 -0.92 4.42 -17.81
CA SER A 347 -1.78 5.43 -18.44
C SER A 347 -3.10 4.86 -18.94
N GLN A 348 -3.17 3.55 -19.23
CA GLN A 348 -4.44 2.86 -19.47
C GLN A 348 -5.30 2.80 -18.19
N GLY A 349 -4.71 2.51 -17.02
CA GLY A 349 -5.44 2.50 -15.75
C GLY A 349 -5.94 3.88 -15.34
N PHE A 350 -5.13 4.93 -15.50
CA PHE A 350 -5.57 6.31 -15.29
C PHE A 350 -6.59 6.79 -16.34
N ALA A 351 -6.59 6.25 -17.57
CA ALA A 351 -7.67 6.50 -18.52
C ALA A 351 -8.96 5.80 -18.08
N GLU A 352 -8.88 4.56 -17.59
CA GLU A 352 -10.07 3.85 -17.08
C GLU A 352 -10.69 4.55 -15.87
N VAL A 353 -9.89 5.03 -14.89
CA VAL A 353 -10.37 5.82 -13.74
C VAL A 353 -11.23 7.00 -14.20
N ARG A 354 -10.77 7.71 -15.23
CA ARG A 354 -11.45 8.87 -15.81
C ARG A 354 -12.82 8.50 -16.38
N GLU A 355 -12.88 7.41 -17.15
CA GLU A 355 -14.09 6.99 -17.83
C GLU A 355 -15.09 6.32 -16.87
N VAL A 356 -14.61 5.62 -15.82
CA VAL A 356 -15.45 5.13 -14.70
C VAL A 356 -16.08 6.30 -13.96
N PHE A 357 -15.31 7.33 -13.60
CA PHE A 357 -15.84 8.54 -12.96
C PHE A 357 -16.85 9.27 -13.86
N PHE A 358 -16.50 9.51 -15.13
CA PHE A 358 -17.37 10.16 -16.11
C PHE A 358 -18.69 9.42 -16.28
N LYS A 359 -18.65 8.09 -16.39
CA LYS A 359 -19.84 7.26 -16.49
C LYS A 359 -20.71 7.36 -15.24
N GLU A 360 -20.14 7.18 -14.05
CA GLU A 360 -20.91 7.17 -12.79
C GLU A 360 -21.60 8.52 -12.51
N VAL A 361 -20.95 9.65 -12.83
CA VAL A 361 -21.59 10.97 -12.74
C VAL A 361 -22.64 11.18 -13.83
N THR A 362 -22.45 10.60 -15.03
CA THR A 362 -23.45 10.63 -16.11
C THR A 362 -24.69 9.81 -15.75
N ASP A 363 -24.51 8.60 -15.23
CA ASP A 363 -25.57 7.72 -14.73
C ASP A 363 -26.34 8.41 -13.57
N LEU A 364 -25.63 9.06 -12.63
CA LEU A 364 -26.22 9.91 -11.58
C LEU A 364 -27.08 11.04 -12.17
N ASN A 365 -26.58 11.77 -13.17
CA ASN A 365 -27.29 12.87 -13.81
C ASN A 365 -28.57 12.37 -14.52
N MET A 366 -28.47 11.25 -15.24
CA MET A 366 -29.62 10.60 -15.89
C MET A 366 -30.66 10.11 -14.87
N ASN A 367 -30.23 9.59 -13.72
CA ASN A 367 -31.14 9.15 -12.66
C ASN A 367 -31.87 10.31 -11.99
N ILE A 368 -31.23 11.47 -11.82
CA ILE A 368 -31.88 12.71 -11.36
C ILE A 368 -32.92 13.21 -12.37
N VAL A 369 -32.60 13.14 -13.68
CA VAL A 369 -33.56 13.42 -14.76
C VAL A 369 -34.76 12.46 -14.72
N ASN A 370 -34.53 11.17 -14.50
CA ASN A 370 -35.57 10.14 -14.63
C ASN A 370 -36.42 9.95 -13.36
N GLU A 371 -35.84 9.92 -12.16
CA GLU A 371 -36.48 9.26 -11.01
C GLU A 371 -36.73 10.08 -9.73
N GLY A 372 -36.35 11.37 -9.65
CA GLY A 372 -36.59 12.13 -8.41
C GLY A 372 -36.26 13.62 -8.36
N GLY A 373 -35.38 14.15 -9.21
CA GLY A 373 -34.87 15.53 -8.99
C GLY A 373 -33.95 15.59 -7.76
N MET A 374 -34.06 16.65 -6.94
CA MET A 374 -33.16 16.86 -5.79
C MET A 374 -33.33 15.83 -4.67
N ASP A 375 -34.53 15.30 -4.47
CA ASP A 375 -34.89 14.43 -3.33
C ASP A 375 -34.12 13.08 -3.29
N LYS A 376 -33.47 12.71 -4.41
CA LYS A 376 -32.58 11.54 -4.51
C LYS A 376 -31.10 11.89 -4.65
N LEU A 377 -30.74 13.17 -4.76
CA LEU A 377 -29.35 13.59 -4.97
C LEU A 377 -28.45 13.12 -3.82
N GLY A 378 -28.93 13.18 -2.57
CA GLY A 378 -28.17 12.69 -1.41
C GLY A 378 -27.83 11.19 -1.51
N GLU A 379 -28.79 10.34 -1.87
CA GLU A 379 -28.59 8.89 -2.03
C GLU A 379 -27.61 8.55 -3.16
N TYR A 380 -27.61 9.32 -4.26
CA TYR A 380 -26.65 9.12 -5.35
C TYR A 380 -25.26 9.68 -5.01
N MET A 381 -25.17 10.81 -4.31
CA MET A 381 -23.90 11.38 -3.84
C MET A 381 -23.23 10.51 -2.78
N GLU A 382 -24.00 9.93 -1.84
CA GLU A 382 -23.49 8.98 -0.85
C GLU A 382 -22.88 7.72 -1.50
N LYS A 383 -23.44 7.26 -2.62
CA LYS A 383 -22.88 6.15 -3.42
C LYS A 383 -21.66 6.57 -4.23
N LEU A 384 -21.67 7.79 -4.77
CA LEU A 384 -20.56 8.34 -5.55
C LEU A 384 -19.33 8.60 -4.68
N SER A 385 -19.51 9.12 -3.46
CA SER A 385 -18.42 9.38 -2.49
C SER A 385 -17.58 8.13 -2.20
N GLN A 386 -18.21 6.95 -2.28
CA GLN A 386 -17.58 5.64 -2.05
C GLN A 386 -16.93 5.02 -3.31
N LEU A 387 -17.02 5.67 -4.49
CA LEU A 387 -16.60 5.07 -5.77
C LEU A 387 -15.14 4.61 -5.78
N ALA A 388 -14.22 5.39 -5.20
CA ALA A 388 -12.81 5.05 -5.06
C ALA A 388 -12.54 3.78 -4.24
N PHE A 389 -13.48 3.41 -3.38
CA PHE A 389 -13.38 2.26 -2.46
C PHE A 389 -14.28 1.10 -2.90
N HIS A 390 -15.00 1.24 -4.03
CA HIS A 390 -15.96 0.24 -4.52
C HIS A 390 -15.23 -0.88 -5.30
N PRO A 391 -15.09 -2.10 -4.74
CA PRO A 391 -14.13 -3.11 -5.22
C PRO A 391 -14.38 -3.55 -6.66
N VAL A 392 -15.65 -3.69 -7.08
CA VAL A 392 -15.97 -4.12 -8.46
C VAL A 392 -15.80 -3.01 -9.52
N LYS A 393 -15.97 -1.73 -9.15
CA LYS A 393 -15.93 -0.61 -10.11
C LYS A 393 -14.50 -0.15 -10.39
N MET A 394 -13.65 -0.16 -9.36
CA MET A 394 -12.23 0.15 -9.51
C MET A 394 -11.41 -0.99 -10.14
N GLN A 395 -11.92 -2.23 -10.14
CA GLN A 395 -11.19 -3.39 -10.63
C GLN A 395 -10.73 -3.26 -12.09
N SER A 396 -11.57 -2.73 -13.00
CA SER A 396 -11.16 -2.58 -14.41
C SER A 396 -10.03 -1.57 -14.61
N CYS A 397 -9.85 -0.65 -13.65
CA CYS A 397 -8.72 0.29 -13.60
C CYS A 397 -7.46 -0.44 -13.12
N TYR A 398 -7.59 -1.24 -12.06
CA TYR A 398 -6.49 -1.99 -11.46
C TYR A 398 -5.93 -3.07 -12.41
N GLU A 399 -6.80 -3.77 -13.15
CA GLU A 399 -6.45 -4.83 -14.09
C GLU A 399 -5.54 -4.35 -15.23
N LYS A 400 -5.58 -3.07 -15.61
CA LYS A 400 -4.65 -2.53 -16.62
C LYS A 400 -3.19 -2.68 -16.17
N MET A 401 -2.92 -2.61 -14.86
CA MET A 401 -1.57 -2.83 -14.32
C MET A 401 -1.11 -4.28 -14.42
N GLU A 402 -2.00 -5.27 -14.62
CA GLU A 402 -1.56 -6.65 -14.75
C GLU A 402 -0.78 -6.91 -16.05
N LEU A 403 -1.00 -6.07 -17.06
CA LEU A 403 -0.21 -6.00 -18.31
C LEU A 403 1.24 -5.53 -18.10
N LEU A 404 1.61 -4.98 -16.93
CA LEU A 404 2.98 -4.57 -16.64
C LEU A 404 3.91 -5.79 -16.54
N LYS A 405 4.72 -5.98 -17.58
CA LYS A 405 5.82 -6.96 -17.63
C LYS A 405 7.16 -6.24 -17.66
N LEU A 406 8.03 -6.56 -16.72
CA LEU A 406 9.46 -6.19 -16.71
C LEU A 406 10.36 -7.40 -17.04
N GLU A 407 9.77 -8.44 -17.61
CA GLU A 407 10.46 -9.66 -18.07
C GLU A 407 11.65 -9.30 -18.99
N GLY A 408 12.79 -9.94 -18.78
CA GLY A 408 14.05 -9.62 -19.49
C GLY A 408 14.82 -8.38 -18.96
N LEU A 409 14.15 -7.41 -18.32
CA LEU A 409 14.80 -6.33 -17.57
C LEU A 409 15.21 -6.80 -16.16
N GLN A 410 14.41 -7.66 -15.53
CA GLN A 410 14.71 -8.24 -14.21
C GLN A 410 16.12 -8.87 -14.13
N GLN A 411 16.50 -9.68 -15.12
CA GLN A 411 17.82 -10.32 -15.20
C GLN A 411 19.00 -9.34 -15.37
N ARG A 412 18.73 -8.08 -15.74
CA ARG A 412 19.75 -7.05 -16.00
C ARG A 412 19.88 -6.08 -14.84
N PHE A 413 18.75 -5.67 -14.25
CA PHE A 413 18.67 -4.68 -13.18
C PHE A 413 18.46 -5.27 -11.78
N ASP A 414 18.39 -6.60 -11.66
CA ASP A 414 18.19 -7.34 -10.39
C ASP A 414 16.83 -7.03 -9.71
N VAL A 415 15.83 -6.65 -10.51
CA VAL A 415 14.46 -6.32 -10.06
C VAL A 415 13.73 -7.62 -9.73
N SER A 416 13.44 -7.87 -8.46
CA SER A 416 12.80 -9.13 -8.02
C SER A 416 11.41 -9.32 -8.64
N SER A 417 10.64 -8.25 -8.80
CA SER A 417 9.24 -8.31 -9.26
C SER A 417 8.76 -6.96 -9.80
N ALA A 418 7.71 -7.00 -10.62
CA ALA A 418 6.94 -5.81 -10.99
C ALA A 418 5.82 -5.47 -9.97
N SER A 419 5.61 -6.33 -8.96
CA SER A 419 4.54 -6.22 -7.96
C SER A 419 4.47 -4.85 -7.27
N VAL A 420 5.60 -4.33 -6.81
CA VAL A 420 5.72 -3.03 -6.12
C VAL A 420 5.20 -1.91 -7.02
N PHE A 421 5.55 -1.91 -8.30
CA PHE A 421 5.09 -0.91 -9.28
C PHE A 421 3.61 -1.08 -9.64
N LYS A 422 3.12 -2.32 -9.76
CA LYS A 422 1.68 -2.60 -9.95
C LYS A 422 0.86 -2.05 -8.78
N GLN A 423 1.23 -2.40 -7.55
CA GLN A 423 0.54 -1.95 -6.35
C GLN A 423 0.59 -0.44 -6.20
N ARG A 424 1.78 0.19 -6.34
CA ARG A 424 1.92 1.64 -6.23
C ARG A 424 1.08 2.39 -7.26
N ALA A 425 1.07 1.95 -8.52
CA ALA A 425 0.21 2.54 -9.55
C ALA A 425 -1.29 2.39 -9.23
N GLN A 426 -1.72 1.22 -8.76
CA GLN A 426 -3.11 0.98 -8.35
C GLN A 426 -3.52 1.84 -7.13
N ILE A 427 -2.60 2.11 -6.19
CA ILE A 427 -2.82 3.02 -5.04
C ILE A 427 -2.99 4.46 -5.52
N LEU A 428 -2.13 4.94 -6.43
CA LEU A 428 -2.24 6.28 -7.03
C LEU A 428 -3.54 6.44 -7.84
N MET A 429 -3.98 5.41 -8.56
CA MET A 429 -5.29 5.39 -9.23
C MET A 429 -6.46 5.52 -8.24
N ARG A 430 -6.36 4.88 -7.07
CA ARG A 430 -7.38 4.98 -6.01
C ARG A 430 -7.44 6.37 -5.40
N GLN A 431 -6.28 6.92 -5.03
CA GLN A 431 -6.17 8.28 -4.48
C GLN A 431 -6.78 9.30 -5.43
N GLN A 432 -6.39 9.24 -6.72
CA GLN A 432 -6.90 10.17 -7.72
C GLN A 432 -8.39 9.99 -8.03
N MET A 433 -8.99 8.80 -7.84
CA MET A 433 -10.44 8.65 -7.90
C MET A 433 -11.12 9.37 -6.71
N ASP A 434 -10.63 9.22 -5.48
CA ASP A 434 -11.20 9.91 -4.31
C ASP A 434 -11.00 11.43 -4.41
N ASP A 435 -9.82 11.91 -4.81
CA ASP A 435 -9.55 13.32 -5.08
C ASP A 435 -10.55 13.89 -6.11
N THR A 436 -10.84 13.14 -7.18
CA THR A 436 -11.77 13.53 -8.25
C THR A 436 -13.21 13.60 -7.74
N VAL A 437 -13.65 12.56 -7.03
CA VAL A 437 -14.98 12.45 -6.43
C VAL A 437 -15.19 13.54 -5.38
N TYR A 438 -14.24 13.75 -4.47
CA TYR A 438 -14.31 14.79 -3.43
C TYR A 438 -14.31 16.21 -4.02
N THR A 439 -13.56 16.44 -5.10
CA THR A 439 -13.61 17.73 -5.82
C THR A 439 -14.98 17.95 -6.47
N PHE A 440 -15.58 16.93 -7.08
CA PHE A 440 -16.92 17.00 -7.65
C PHE A 440 -17.99 17.23 -6.58
N GLU A 441 -17.93 16.47 -5.49
CA GLU A 441 -18.77 16.57 -4.29
C GLU A 441 -18.78 17.99 -3.73
N THR A 442 -17.60 18.53 -3.45
CA THR A 442 -17.42 19.89 -2.90
C THR A 442 -17.93 20.97 -3.85
N LEU A 443 -17.57 20.90 -5.15
CA LEU A 443 -18.01 21.88 -6.14
C LEU A 443 -19.52 21.83 -6.42
N LEU A 444 -20.15 20.66 -6.29
CA LEU A 444 -21.60 20.54 -6.44
C LEU A 444 -22.32 21.17 -5.25
N HIS A 445 -21.89 20.89 -4.03
CA HIS A 445 -22.45 21.46 -2.80
C HIS A 445 -22.49 23.00 -2.83
N GLN A 446 -21.40 23.65 -3.25
CA GLN A 446 -21.33 25.10 -3.43
C GLN A 446 -22.37 25.69 -4.41
N GLU A 447 -22.73 24.96 -5.47
CA GLU A 447 -23.72 25.43 -6.44
C GLU A 447 -25.16 25.12 -6.02
N LEU A 448 -25.40 24.09 -5.20
CA LEU A 448 -26.73 23.73 -4.68
C LEU A 448 -27.33 24.81 -3.77
N GLY A 449 -26.49 25.58 -3.07
CA GLY A 449 -26.92 26.73 -2.26
C GLY A 449 -27.62 27.85 -3.06
N LYS A 450 -27.69 27.75 -4.39
CA LYS A 450 -28.24 28.74 -5.32
C LYS A 450 -29.61 28.36 -5.90
N SER A 451 -30.43 27.60 -5.14
CA SER A 451 -31.85 27.29 -5.41
C SER A 451 -32.16 26.93 -6.88
N LEU A 452 -31.56 25.86 -7.38
CA LEU A 452 -31.59 25.48 -8.79
C LEU A 452 -32.89 24.75 -9.19
N SER A 453 -33.42 25.03 -10.39
CA SER A 453 -34.43 24.14 -11.00
C SER A 453 -33.80 22.84 -11.53
N LYS A 454 -34.61 21.83 -11.81
CA LYS A 454 -34.15 20.50 -12.29
C LYS A 454 -33.25 20.59 -13.53
N ASP A 455 -33.63 21.41 -14.52
CA ASP A 455 -32.85 21.58 -15.76
C ASP A 455 -31.53 22.34 -15.52
N GLU A 456 -31.50 23.24 -14.53
CA GLU A 456 -30.30 23.99 -14.15
C GLU A 456 -29.35 23.15 -13.32
N LEU A 457 -29.87 22.27 -12.46
CA LEU A 457 -29.11 21.25 -11.75
C LEU A 457 -28.40 20.30 -12.74
N CYS A 458 -29.11 19.77 -13.74
CA CYS A 458 -28.53 18.85 -14.72
C CYS A 458 -27.40 19.50 -15.54
N LYS A 459 -27.60 20.78 -15.95
CA LYS A 459 -26.57 21.60 -16.62
C LYS A 459 -25.40 21.93 -15.70
N THR A 460 -25.65 22.09 -14.41
CA THR A 460 -24.62 22.41 -13.40
C THR A 460 -23.77 21.18 -13.06
N ILE A 461 -24.38 20.00 -12.87
CA ILE A 461 -23.69 18.72 -12.76
C ILE A 461 -22.77 18.50 -13.97
N GLN A 462 -23.26 18.70 -15.19
CA GLN A 462 -22.44 18.55 -16.41
C GLN A 462 -21.28 19.58 -16.47
N ARG A 463 -21.54 20.85 -16.12
CA ARG A 463 -20.51 21.91 -16.05
C ARG A 463 -19.42 21.58 -15.02
N ILE A 464 -19.79 21.05 -13.86
CA ILE A 464 -18.85 20.66 -12.81
C ILE A 464 -18.08 19.40 -13.23
N LEU A 465 -18.74 18.40 -13.82
CA LEU A 465 -18.09 17.22 -14.38
C LEU A 465 -16.98 17.60 -15.39
N GLU A 466 -17.29 18.47 -16.35
CA GLU A 466 -16.28 18.98 -17.29
C GLU A 466 -15.14 19.74 -16.61
N ARG A 467 -15.44 20.52 -15.56
CA ARG A 467 -14.46 21.29 -14.79
C ARG A 467 -13.54 20.36 -13.98
N VAL A 468 -14.09 19.32 -13.37
CA VAL A 468 -13.37 18.30 -12.59
C VAL A 468 -12.50 17.45 -13.50
N LEU A 469 -13.01 17.00 -14.66
CA LEU A 469 -12.21 16.25 -15.64
C LEU A 469 -10.97 17.02 -16.12
N LYS A 470 -11.09 18.34 -16.36
CA LYS A 470 -9.95 19.21 -16.72
C LYS A 470 -8.89 19.31 -15.61
N LYS A 471 -9.30 19.19 -14.34
CA LYS A 471 -8.40 19.13 -13.17
C LYS A 471 -7.77 17.74 -13.02
N TYR A 472 -8.57 16.67 -13.16
CA TYR A 472 -8.09 15.29 -13.16
C TYR A 472 -7.04 15.05 -14.26
N ASP A 473 -7.32 15.46 -15.50
CA ASP A 473 -6.39 15.24 -16.63
C ASP A 473 -5.01 15.88 -16.34
N TYR A 474 -4.97 17.01 -15.62
CA TYR A 474 -3.75 17.68 -15.18
C TYR A 474 -3.02 16.91 -14.07
N ASP A 475 -3.69 16.62 -12.96
CA ASP A 475 -3.08 15.94 -11.81
C ASP A 475 -2.67 14.51 -12.17
N SER A 476 -3.49 13.79 -12.93
CA SER A 476 -3.17 12.48 -13.54
C SER A 476 -1.85 12.52 -14.30
N SER A 477 -1.60 13.58 -15.09
CA SER A 477 -0.32 13.73 -15.78
C SER A 477 0.85 14.03 -14.82
N THR A 478 0.62 14.80 -13.76
CA THR A 478 1.66 15.17 -12.79
C THR A 478 2.03 13.97 -11.91
N VAL A 479 1.04 13.27 -11.36
CA VAL A 479 1.18 12.02 -10.60
C VAL A 479 1.89 10.94 -11.42
N ARG A 480 1.47 10.71 -12.67
CA ARG A 480 2.14 9.73 -13.55
C ARG A 480 3.58 10.13 -13.85
N LYS A 481 3.88 11.41 -14.14
CA LYS A 481 5.27 11.88 -14.33
C LYS A 481 6.14 11.68 -13.07
N LYS A 482 5.60 11.89 -11.87
CA LYS A 482 6.28 11.61 -10.60
C LYS A 482 6.57 10.11 -10.47
N PHE A 483 5.54 9.26 -10.58
CA PHE A 483 5.66 7.80 -10.52
C PHE A 483 6.67 7.23 -11.51
N PHE A 484 6.71 7.70 -12.77
CA PHE A 484 7.68 7.20 -13.75
C PHE A 484 9.13 7.55 -13.39
N ARG A 485 9.38 8.75 -12.81
CA ARG A 485 10.72 9.12 -12.32
C ARG A 485 11.11 8.26 -11.11
N GLU A 486 10.21 8.09 -10.15
CA GLU A 486 10.42 7.26 -8.96
C GLU A 486 10.71 5.80 -9.33
N ALA A 487 9.89 5.20 -10.21
CA ALA A 487 10.08 3.81 -10.66
C ALA A 487 11.39 3.62 -11.45
N LEU A 488 11.75 4.56 -12.33
CA LEU A 488 13.05 4.52 -13.01
C LEU A 488 14.23 4.62 -12.04
N LEU A 489 14.14 5.45 -10.99
CA LEU A 489 15.18 5.55 -9.96
C LEU A 489 15.27 4.26 -9.13
N GLN A 490 14.14 3.70 -8.68
CA GLN A 490 14.09 2.44 -7.93
C GLN A 490 14.61 1.23 -8.73
N ILE A 491 14.51 1.24 -10.07
CA ILE A 491 15.09 0.21 -10.94
C ILE A 491 16.59 0.44 -11.17
N THR A 492 17.03 1.69 -11.37
CA THR A 492 18.37 1.99 -11.89
C THR A 492 19.41 2.31 -10.82
N VAL A 493 19.03 2.99 -9.73
CA VAL A 493 19.97 3.38 -8.67
C VAL A 493 20.52 2.16 -7.91
N PRO A 494 19.72 1.17 -7.47
CA PRO A 494 20.26 -0.01 -6.79
C PRO A 494 21.19 -0.85 -7.69
N PHE A 495 20.90 -0.92 -8.99
CA PHE A 495 21.79 -1.53 -9.99
C PHE A 495 23.14 -0.78 -10.08
N LEU A 496 23.11 0.55 -10.18
CA LEU A 496 24.33 1.37 -10.22
C LEU A 496 25.16 1.20 -8.95
N LEU A 497 24.52 1.22 -7.78
CA LEU A 497 25.20 0.99 -6.49
C LEU A 497 25.82 -0.41 -6.43
N LYS A 498 25.11 -1.46 -6.81
CA LYS A 498 25.64 -2.84 -6.88
C LYS A 498 26.82 -2.96 -7.85
N LYS A 499 26.80 -2.24 -8.98
CA LYS A 499 27.90 -2.23 -9.97
C LYS A 499 29.11 -1.39 -9.53
N LEU A 500 28.89 -0.32 -8.76
CA LEU A 500 29.94 0.59 -8.30
C LEU A 500 30.58 0.15 -6.96
N ALA A 501 29.86 -0.61 -6.12
CA ALA A 501 30.32 -1.01 -4.80
C ALA A 501 31.72 -1.66 -4.77
N PRO A 502 32.09 -2.62 -5.66
CA PRO A 502 33.44 -3.23 -5.65
C PRO A 502 34.58 -2.22 -5.89
N THR A 503 34.27 -1.10 -6.53
CA THR A 503 35.26 -0.08 -6.96
C THR A 503 35.12 1.24 -6.19
N CYS A 504 34.18 1.32 -5.23
CA CYS A 504 33.85 2.55 -4.49
C CYS A 504 33.64 2.32 -2.98
N LYS A 505 33.01 1.21 -2.54
CA LYS A 505 32.57 1.02 -1.14
C LYS A 505 33.75 0.99 -0.15
N GLY A 506 34.84 0.30 -0.49
CA GLY A 506 36.08 0.33 0.31
C GLY A 506 36.83 1.66 0.30
N ASP A 507 36.52 2.54 -0.66
CA ASP A 507 37.06 3.89 -0.81
C ASP A 507 36.27 4.94 0.01
N LEU A 508 35.09 4.58 0.57
CA LEU A 508 34.19 5.53 1.24
C LEU A 508 34.69 5.96 2.63
N ALA A 509 35.20 5.02 3.44
CA ALA A 509 35.53 5.27 4.85
C ALA A 509 36.50 6.47 5.07
N ARG A 510 37.40 6.76 4.12
CA ARG A 510 38.32 7.90 4.17
C ARG A 510 37.63 9.27 4.12
N PHE A 511 36.37 9.33 3.68
CA PHE A 511 35.60 10.56 3.62
C PHE A 511 34.89 10.87 4.95
N GLN A 512 34.86 9.95 5.91
CA GLN A 512 34.31 10.20 7.25
C GLN A 512 35.08 11.30 7.98
N GLU A 513 36.40 11.40 7.77
CA GLU A 513 37.27 12.46 8.31
C GLU A 513 36.93 13.87 7.81
N LEU A 514 36.03 14.01 6.83
CA LEU A 514 35.57 15.29 6.29
C LEU A 514 34.28 15.80 6.95
N ILE A 515 33.67 14.99 7.83
CA ILE A 515 32.42 15.32 8.52
C ILE A 515 32.77 15.84 9.92
N PHE A 516 32.31 17.06 10.25
CA PHE A 516 32.44 17.59 11.60
C PHE A 516 31.59 16.77 12.58
N GLU A 517 32.13 16.50 13.78
CA GLU A 517 31.48 15.63 14.78
C GLU A 517 30.06 16.12 15.12
N ASP A 518 29.88 17.43 15.30
CA ASP A 518 28.59 18.09 15.54
C ASP A 518 27.55 17.86 14.43
N PHE A 519 27.98 17.54 13.20
CA PHE A 519 27.12 17.32 12.04
C PHE A 519 26.99 15.84 11.64
N ALA A 520 27.67 14.92 12.34
CA ALA A 520 27.64 13.49 12.03
C ALA A 520 26.26 12.84 12.20
N SER A 521 25.32 13.49 12.90
CA SER A 521 23.90 13.09 12.95
C SER A 521 23.09 13.51 11.72
N PHE A 522 23.59 14.42 10.88
CA PHE A 522 22.84 15.01 9.74
C PHE A 522 23.48 14.70 8.38
N ILE A 523 24.75 14.29 8.38
CA ILE A 523 25.56 14.00 7.19
C ILE A 523 26.17 12.60 7.34
N LEU A 524 25.90 11.71 6.38
CA LEU A 524 26.47 10.37 6.30
C LEU A 524 27.18 10.20 4.95
N VAL A 525 28.32 9.50 4.95
CA VAL A 525 29.13 9.27 3.72
C VAL A 525 28.33 8.46 2.70
N GLU A 526 27.66 7.41 3.14
CA GLU A 526 26.85 6.51 2.32
C GLU A 526 25.69 7.25 1.63
N ASN A 527 24.86 8.00 2.38
CA ASN A 527 23.77 8.79 1.80
C ASN A 527 24.31 9.82 0.78
N THR A 528 25.40 10.51 1.11
CA THR A 528 26.02 11.49 0.20
C THR A 528 26.60 10.83 -1.05
N TYR A 529 27.09 9.59 -0.94
CA TYR A 529 27.51 8.77 -2.08
C TYR A 529 26.32 8.31 -2.94
N GLU A 530 25.23 7.85 -2.34
CA GLU A 530 24.01 7.48 -3.06
C GLU A 530 23.40 8.67 -3.80
N GLU A 531 23.40 9.86 -3.19
CA GLU A 531 22.98 11.11 -3.82
C GLU A 531 23.85 11.44 -5.06
N VAL A 532 25.18 11.32 -4.95
CA VAL A 532 26.11 11.51 -6.08
C VAL A 532 25.83 10.49 -7.21
N VAL A 533 25.53 9.23 -6.88
CA VAL A 533 25.17 8.20 -7.87
C VAL A 533 23.80 8.48 -8.49
N LEU A 534 22.80 8.89 -7.71
CA LEU A 534 21.47 9.28 -8.18
C LEU A 534 21.53 10.46 -9.14
N GLN A 535 22.32 11.49 -8.86
CA GLN A 535 22.47 12.65 -9.75
C GLN A 535 23.11 12.27 -11.10
N SER A 536 23.95 11.22 -11.14
CA SER A 536 24.57 10.75 -12.39
C SER A 536 23.56 10.19 -13.42
N VAL A 537 22.38 9.74 -12.97
CA VAL A 537 21.31 9.19 -13.84
C VAL A 537 20.06 10.07 -13.89
N MET A 538 19.83 10.92 -12.89
CA MET A 538 18.67 11.82 -12.78
C MET A 538 18.45 12.67 -14.04
N LYS A 539 19.53 13.18 -14.67
CA LYS A 539 19.45 13.97 -15.90
C LYS A 539 18.79 13.21 -17.05
N ASP A 540 19.22 11.97 -17.31
CA ASP A 540 18.70 11.16 -18.42
C ASP A 540 17.26 10.70 -18.15
N ILE A 541 16.94 10.35 -16.89
CA ILE A 541 15.57 10.00 -16.46
C ILE A 541 14.62 11.20 -16.66
N MET A 542 15.00 12.40 -16.22
CA MET A 542 14.21 13.61 -16.44
C MET A 542 14.06 13.94 -17.92
N MET A 543 15.11 13.73 -18.73
CA MET A 543 15.06 13.96 -20.18
C MET A 543 14.08 13.00 -20.87
N ALA A 544 14.16 11.69 -20.61
CA ALA A 544 13.26 10.69 -21.20
C ALA A 544 11.78 10.94 -20.85
N VAL A 545 11.47 11.23 -19.58
CA VAL A 545 10.10 11.55 -19.13
C VAL A 545 9.60 12.86 -19.75
N LYS A 546 10.48 13.86 -19.91
CA LYS A 546 10.15 15.14 -20.57
C LYS A 546 9.91 14.94 -22.07
N GLU A 547 10.70 14.14 -22.76
CA GLU A 547 10.53 13.84 -24.18
C GLU A 547 9.22 13.09 -24.46
N ALA A 548 8.87 12.11 -23.62
CA ALA A 548 7.59 11.41 -23.70
C ALA A 548 6.39 12.37 -23.58
N ALA A 549 6.44 13.33 -22.64
CA ALA A 549 5.44 14.39 -22.50
C ALA A 549 5.46 15.41 -23.66
N VAL A 550 6.64 15.72 -24.22
CA VAL A 550 6.78 16.58 -25.40
C VAL A 550 6.11 15.95 -26.63
N GLN A 551 6.22 14.63 -26.78
CA GLN A 551 5.57 13.81 -27.82
C GLN A 551 4.06 13.60 -27.57
N ARG A 552 3.49 14.10 -26.45
CA ARG A 552 2.12 13.84 -25.99
C ARG A 552 1.78 12.34 -25.85
N LYS A 553 2.79 11.47 -25.71
CA LYS A 553 2.58 10.02 -25.53
C LYS A 553 1.72 9.78 -24.28
N HIS A 554 0.69 8.94 -24.45
CA HIS A 554 -0.21 8.51 -23.36
C HIS A 554 -0.81 9.65 -22.51
N ASN A 555 -1.22 10.75 -23.15
CA ASN A 555 -1.86 11.90 -22.47
C ASN A 555 -1.02 12.43 -21.29
N LEU A 556 0.27 12.69 -21.54
CA LEU A 556 1.15 13.41 -20.63
C LEU A 556 1.30 14.87 -21.07
N TYR A 557 1.07 15.79 -20.15
CA TYR A 557 1.24 17.23 -20.34
C TYR A 557 2.69 17.67 -20.12
N ARG A 558 3.14 18.57 -20.99
CA ARG A 558 4.42 19.27 -20.87
C ARG A 558 4.43 20.12 -19.60
N ASP A 559 5.58 20.23 -18.95
CA ASP A 559 5.75 21.02 -17.71
C ASP A 559 5.51 22.53 -17.91
N SER A 560 5.43 23.00 -19.17
CA SER A 560 5.07 24.37 -19.56
C SER A 560 3.55 24.62 -19.62
N ILE A 561 2.71 23.63 -19.30
CA ILE A 561 1.26 23.81 -19.23
C ILE A 561 0.91 24.16 -17.79
N ALA A 562 0.39 25.37 -17.57
CA ALA A 562 -0.19 25.80 -16.31
C ALA A 562 -1.68 26.06 -16.51
N ILE A 563 -2.53 25.47 -15.67
CA ILE A 563 -3.97 25.79 -15.66
C ILE A 563 -4.17 27.03 -14.79
N HIS A 564 -4.05 28.20 -15.43
CA HIS A 564 -4.30 29.50 -14.79
C HIS A 564 -5.75 29.66 -14.28
N ASN A 565 -6.67 28.79 -14.73
CA ASN A 565 -8.03 28.66 -14.20
C ASN A 565 -8.08 27.75 -12.96
N SER A 566 -7.07 27.86 -12.09
CA SER A 566 -7.16 27.40 -10.71
C SER A 566 -8.16 28.30 -10.00
N ASP A 567 -9.13 27.76 -9.27
CA ASP A 567 -9.98 28.62 -8.41
C ASP A 567 -9.12 29.01 -7.21
N PRO A 568 -8.81 30.30 -6.97
CA PRO A 568 -7.89 30.69 -5.90
C PRO A 568 -8.36 30.19 -4.53
N ASP A 569 -9.67 30.21 -4.34
CA ASP A 569 -10.33 29.85 -3.08
C ASP A 569 -10.62 28.34 -2.95
N LEU A 570 -10.33 27.50 -3.97
CA LEU A 570 -10.62 26.06 -3.93
C LEU A 570 -10.01 25.40 -2.70
N HIS A 571 -8.80 25.82 -2.35
CA HIS A 571 -8.00 25.27 -1.27
C HIS A 571 -8.57 25.59 0.12
N LEU A 572 -9.35 26.68 0.25
CA LEU A 572 -10.08 27.04 1.47
C LEU A 572 -11.24 26.08 1.73
N LEU A 573 -11.79 25.46 0.68
CA LEU A 573 -12.87 24.46 0.77
C LEU A 573 -12.37 23.12 1.33
N ALA A 574 -11.08 22.84 1.21
CA ALA A 574 -10.45 21.65 1.81
C ALA A 574 -10.39 21.69 3.34
N GLU A 575 -10.93 22.72 3.98
CA GLU A 575 -10.90 22.92 5.43
C GLU A 575 -12.30 22.82 6.08
N GLY A 576 -13.34 22.61 5.27
CA GLY A 576 -14.70 22.35 5.74
C GLY A 576 -14.87 20.99 6.43
N ALA A 577 -15.96 20.85 7.19
CA ALA A 577 -16.39 19.56 7.70
C ALA A 577 -16.84 18.62 6.55
N PRO A 578 -16.86 17.28 6.75
CA PRO A 578 -17.45 16.35 5.80
C PRO A 578 -18.91 16.71 5.49
N ILE A 579 -19.31 16.59 4.22
CA ILE A 579 -20.68 16.88 3.78
C ILE A 579 -21.56 15.65 4.06
N ASP A 580 -22.50 15.75 5.00
CA ASP A 580 -23.50 14.69 5.21
C ASP A 580 -24.72 14.88 4.29
N TRP A 581 -24.58 14.33 3.09
CA TRP A 581 -25.65 14.22 2.09
C TRP A 581 -26.90 13.46 2.58
N GLY A 582 -26.78 12.64 3.63
CA GLY A 582 -27.87 11.86 4.22
C GLY A 582 -28.71 12.70 5.19
N GLU A 583 -28.09 13.58 5.99
CA GLU A 583 -28.82 14.51 6.85
C GLU A 583 -29.32 15.77 6.10
N GLU A 584 -28.52 16.34 5.19
CA GLU A 584 -28.91 17.56 4.47
C GLU A 584 -30.00 17.33 3.39
N PHE A 585 -29.99 16.18 2.72
CA PHE A 585 -30.86 15.90 1.58
C PHE A 585 -31.62 14.56 1.67
N GLY A 586 -31.56 13.87 2.82
CA GLY A 586 -32.39 12.69 3.08
C GLY A 586 -33.86 13.08 3.22
N GLY A 587 -34.72 12.59 2.32
CA GLY A 587 -36.15 12.92 2.26
C GLY A 587 -36.99 12.35 3.42
N GLY A 588 -36.78 12.84 4.64
CA GLY A 588 -37.53 12.50 5.84
C GLY A 588 -38.10 13.73 6.54
N GLN A 589 -39.42 13.76 6.73
CA GLN A 589 -40.00 14.56 7.82
C GLN A 589 -39.55 13.99 9.17
N PRO A 590 -39.51 14.81 10.25
CA PRO A 590 -39.12 14.37 11.58
C PRO A 590 -40.22 13.53 12.25
N ASP A 591 -40.43 12.30 11.76
CA ASP A 591 -41.21 11.27 12.44
C ASP A 591 -40.49 10.86 13.73
N GLN A 592 -41.21 10.91 14.85
CA GLN A 592 -40.67 10.69 16.19
C GLN A 592 -40.58 9.19 16.53
N ASP A 593 -39.66 8.45 15.89
CA ASP A 593 -39.36 7.07 16.32
C ASP A 593 -37.90 6.65 16.01
N PRO A 594 -37.03 6.45 17.01
CA PRO A 594 -35.59 6.21 16.81
C PRO A 594 -35.28 4.75 16.44
N SER A 595 -35.65 4.34 15.22
CA SER A 595 -35.32 3.01 14.69
C SER A 595 -33.91 2.95 14.10
N ASP A 596 -32.96 2.63 14.98
CA ASP A 596 -31.53 2.37 14.74
C ASP A 596 -31.27 1.40 13.55
N GLU A 597 -32.22 0.51 13.25
CA GLU A 597 -32.12 -0.42 12.12
C GLU A 597 -32.09 0.25 10.74
N LYS A 598 -32.74 1.41 10.58
CA LYS A 598 -32.86 2.09 9.28
C LYS A 598 -31.54 2.76 8.88
N GLN A 599 -30.93 3.49 9.82
CA GLN A 599 -29.69 4.23 9.63
C GLN A 599 -28.48 3.28 9.46
N ARG A 600 -28.49 2.13 10.15
CA ARG A 600 -27.48 1.06 9.95
C ARG A 600 -27.55 0.37 8.58
N ARG A 601 -28.70 0.37 7.89
CA ARG A 601 -28.81 -0.16 6.51
C ARG A 601 -28.29 0.81 5.46
N ALA A 602 -28.25 2.12 5.73
CA ALA A 602 -27.69 3.12 4.82
C ALA A 602 -26.15 3.04 4.76
N LYS A 603 -25.47 2.85 5.91
CA LYS A 603 -23.99 2.79 6.02
C LYS A 603 -23.36 1.47 5.52
N GLN A 604 -24.05 0.71 4.66
CA GLN A 604 -23.58 -0.55 4.05
C GLN A 604 -23.46 -0.39 2.52
N VAL A 605 -22.32 -0.79 1.92
CA VAL A 605 -22.17 -0.81 0.45
C VAL A 605 -23.22 -1.72 -0.18
N VAL A 606 -24.20 -1.12 -0.86
CA VAL A 606 -25.40 -1.82 -1.35
C VAL A 606 -25.07 -2.73 -2.53
N SER A 607 -24.94 -4.03 -2.26
CA SER A 607 -25.15 -5.08 -3.26
C SER A 607 -26.04 -6.19 -2.71
N VAL A 608 -27.27 -5.82 -2.33
CA VAL A 608 -28.32 -6.77 -1.94
C VAL A 608 -28.49 -7.80 -3.04
N ILE A 609 -28.25 -9.07 -2.69
CA ILE A 609 -28.52 -10.21 -3.57
C ILE A 609 -30.05 -10.39 -3.60
N HIS A 610 -30.67 -10.06 -4.72
CA HIS A 610 -31.98 -10.59 -5.05
C HIS A 610 -31.81 -12.10 -5.27
N VAL A 611 -32.18 -12.90 -4.26
CA VAL A 611 -32.32 -14.35 -4.39
C VAL A 611 -33.68 -14.59 -5.02
N ASP A 612 -33.68 -15.08 -6.26
CA ASP A 612 -34.89 -15.51 -6.95
C ASP A 612 -35.42 -16.78 -6.28
N GLU A 613 -36.67 -16.77 -5.81
CA GLU A 613 -37.22 -17.79 -4.88
C GLU A 613 -37.73 -19.03 -5.64
N GLY A 614 -36.82 -19.67 -6.39
CA GLY A 614 -37.07 -20.91 -7.15
C GLY A 614 -37.18 -22.15 -6.26
N ALA A 615 -38.29 -22.31 -5.53
CA ALA A 615 -38.49 -23.44 -4.63
C ALA A 615 -38.78 -24.77 -5.35
N LEU A 616 -37.87 -25.75 -5.22
CA LEU A 616 -38.14 -27.19 -5.39
C LEU A 616 -37.32 -28.04 -4.39
N PRO A 617 -37.80 -29.23 -3.99
CA PRO A 617 -37.32 -29.92 -2.78
C PRO A 617 -36.25 -31.00 -3.02
N TYR A 618 -35.53 -31.36 -1.95
CA TYR A 618 -34.95 -32.69 -1.79
C TYR A 618 -34.99 -33.12 -0.32
N ASP A 619 -35.17 -34.43 -0.07
CA ASP A 619 -35.55 -34.96 1.24
C ASP A 619 -34.44 -34.98 2.30
N ALA A 620 -34.80 -34.60 3.51
CA ALA A 620 -34.02 -34.79 4.74
C ALA A 620 -34.61 -35.95 5.57
N ALA A 621 -34.53 -37.19 5.06
CA ALA A 621 -35.13 -38.35 5.70
C ALA A 621 -34.23 -39.61 5.65
N SER A 622 -33.33 -39.76 6.63
CA SER A 622 -32.85 -41.07 7.14
C SER A 622 -31.90 -40.93 8.33
N LEU A 623 -31.95 -41.90 9.24
CA LEU A 623 -31.02 -42.15 10.37
C LEU A 623 -31.04 -41.16 11.55
N GLU A 624 -32.19 -41.08 12.23
CA GLU A 624 -32.13 -41.20 13.70
C GLU A 624 -31.63 -42.61 14.09
N GLY A 625 -30.94 -42.75 15.23
CA GLY A 625 -30.60 -44.08 15.76
C GLY A 625 -29.32 -44.17 16.60
N SER A 626 -29.36 -43.73 17.86
CA SER A 626 -28.47 -44.21 18.93
C SER A 626 -29.11 -43.95 20.30
N PRO A 627 -29.11 -44.93 21.24
CA PRO A 627 -29.70 -44.78 22.57
C PRO A 627 -28.76 -44.10 23.57
N GLU A 628 -29.34 -43.53 24.64
CA GLU A 628 -28.59 -42.99 25.78
C GLU A 628 -27.94 -44.08 26.67
N PRO A 629 -26.81 -43.79 27.33
CA PRO A 629 -26.23 -44.65 28.36
C PRO A 629 -26.70 -44.26 29.78
N PRO A 630 -26.94 -45.22 30.69
CA PRO A 630 -27.15 -44.96 32.11
C PRO A 630 -25.84 -45.00 32.93
N GLU A 631 -25.78 -44.16 33.97
CA GLU A 631 -24.83 -44.19 35.10
C GLU A 631 -25.59 -44.59 36.39
N PRO A 632 -24.92 -44.78 37.57
CA PRO A 632 -23.59 -45.38 37.82
C PRO A 632 -23.61 -46.37 39.03
N GLU A 633 -22.56 -47.17 39.24
CA GLU A 633 -22.28 -47.83 40.55
C GLU A 633 -20.77 -47.85 40.91
N GLN A 634 -20.45 -48.21 42.17
CA GLN A 634 -19.18 -47.91 42.85
C GLN A 634 -18.35 -49.17 43.26
N GLN A 635 -17.24 -48.96 43.99
CA GLN A 635 -16.33 -49.94 44.65
C GLN A 635 -15.22 -50.54 43.74
N GLY A 636 -13.98 -50.83 44.20
CA GLY A 636 -13.30 -50.45 45.45
C GLY A 636 -11.93 -51.13 45.74
N ARG A 637 -10.92 -50.35 46.19
CA ARG A 637 -9.85 -50.70 47.19
C ARG A 637 -8.62 -51.62 46.85
N ALA A 638 -7.53 -50.96 46.39
CA ALA A 638 -6.15 -50.95 46.96
C ALA A 638 -5.03 -52.05 46.73
N ARG A 639 -3.76 -51.54 46.74
CA ARG A 639 -2.43 -52.16 47.04
C ARG A 639 -1.63 -53.00 45.99
N SER A 640 -0.90 -52.30 45.11
CA SER A 640 0.59 -52.25 44.93
C SER A 640 1.54 -53.37 45.44
N PRO A 641 2.80 -53.47 44.92
CA PRO A 641 3.36 -53.34 43.55
C PRO A 641 4.26 -54.59 43.26
N PRO A 642 5.49 -54.57 42.67
CA PRO A 642 6.15 -53.84 41.55
C PRO A 642 6.42 -54.86 40.37
N PRO A 643 7.54 -54.91 39.57
CA PRO A 643 8.63 -53.97 39.19
C PRO A 643 8.91 -53.88 37.64
N ALA A 644 10.10 -53.33 37.29
CA ALA A 644 10.95 -53.47 36.07
C ALA A 644 10.32 -54.01 34.73
N SER A 645 10.15 -53.27 33.61
CA SER A 645 10.98 -52.28 32.84
C SER A 645 11.74 -52.89 31.63
N PRO A 646 12.01 -52.16 30.52
CA PRO A 646 11.40 -50.90 30.03
C PRO A 646 10.94 -50.97 28.54
N GLY A 647 10.04 -50.06 28.13
CA GLY A 647 9.67 -49.84 26.72
C GLY A 647 9.19 -48.40 26.49
N SER A 648 9.62 -47.76 25.40
CA SER A 648 9.54 -46.29 25.24
C SER A 648 8.34 -45.78 24.42
N PRO A 649 7.54 -44.88 25.00
CA PRO A 649 6.88 -43.77 24.31
C PRO A 649 7.43 -42.41 24.80
N GLY A 650 7.35 -41.31 24.06
CA GLY A 650 6.70 -41.09 22.77
C GLY A 650 6.42 -39.60 22.56
N GLY A 651 7.48 -38.80 22.39
CA GLY A 651 7.51 -37.33 22.54
C GLY A 651 6.74 -36.47 21.52
N VAL A 652 5.52 -36.88 21.17
CA VAL A 652 4.53 -36.10 20.40
C VAL A 652 3.33 -35.71 21.27
N LYS A 653 3.08 -36.42 22.39
CA LYS A 653 2.06 -36.01 23.38
C LYS A 653 2.48 -34.78 24.20
N GLU A 654 3.72 -34.76 24.70
CA GLU A 654 4.26 -33.67 25.54
C GLU A 654 4.21 -32.31 24.81
N LEU A 655 4.43 -32.32 23.49
CA LEU A 655 4.33 -31.14 22.62
C LEU A 655 2.91 -30.57 22.50
N ARG A 656 1.87 -31.31 22.92
CA ARG A 656 0.48 -30.84 22.98
C ARG A 656 0.01 -30.50 24.40
N THR A 657 0.52 -31.19 25.42
CA THR A 657 0.15 -30.91 26.82
C THR A 657 0.86 -29.70 27.41
N LEU A 658 2.04 -29.31 26.92
CA LEU A 658 2.73 -28.08 27.35
C LEU A 658 2.23 -26.81 26.63
N LEU A 659 1.17 -26.90 25.83
CA LEU A 659 0.51 -25.77 25.16
C LEU A 659 -0.90 -25.48 25.71
N VAL A 660 -1.36 -26.24 26.72
CA VAL A 660 -2.67 -26.03 27.37
C VAL A 660 -2.50 -26.26 28.88
N THR A 661 -2.46 -25.18 29.65
CA THR A 661 -2.53 -25.22 31.12
C THR A 661 -3.16 -23.92 31.61
N GLU A 662 -4.49 -23.88 31.60
CA GLU A 662 -5.25 -22.85 32.32
C GLU A 662 -5.51 -23.32 33.76
N LEU A 663 -5.56 -22.38 34.70
CA LEU A 663 -6.07 -22.59 36.05
C LEU A 663 -7.17 -21.54 36.32
N PRO A 664 -8.31 -21.94 36.93
CA PRO A 664 -9.54 -21.15 36.85
C PRO A 664 -9.73 -20.15 37.99
N VAL A 665 -10.34 -19.00 37.68
CA VAL A 665 -10.97 -18.06 38.64
C VAL A 665 -12.27 -17.53 38.03
N GLU A 666 -13.25 -17.20 38.86
CA GLU A 666 -14.63 -16.83 38.47
C GLU A 666 -14.78 -15.36 38.03
N ALA A 667 -15.93 -15.04 37.41
CA ALA A 667 -16.18 -13.77 36.74
C ALA A 667 -16.98 -12.74 37.57
N PRO A 668 -16.75 -11.44 37.34
CA PRO A 668 -17.78 -10.40 37.38
C PRO A 668 -18.11 -9.88 35.97
N ALA A 669 -19.16 -9.06 35.84
CA ALA A 669 -19.76 -8.73 34.55
C ALA A 669 -19.74 -7.24 34.19
N GLY A 670 -19.57 -6.96 32.89
CA GLY A 670 -20.16 -5.80 32.20
C GLY A 670 -19.33 -4.52 32.08
N VAL A 671 -18.97 -4.17 30.85
CA VAL A 671 -19.24 -2.89 30.14
C VAL A 671 -18.75 -3.06 28.69
N VAL A 672 -19.41 -2.43 27.72
CA VAL A 672 -19.05 -2.52 26.29
C VAL A 672 -18.67 -1.13 25.76
N ALA A 673 -17.45 -0.99 25.24
CA ALA A 673 -17.00 0.20 24.52
C ALA A 673 -15.95 -0.15 23.45
N LYS A 674 -15.95 0.65 22.37
CA LYS A 674 -15.02 0.73 21.21
C LYS A 674 -13.91 -0.33 21.08
N ALA A 675 -14.05 -1.21 20.08
CA ALA A 675 -12.96 -2.03 19.54
C ALA A 675 -12.19 -1.26 18.44
N GLU A 676 -11.50 -0.18 18.82
CA GLU A 676 -10.71 0.66 17.92
C GLU A 676 -9.24 0.69 18.36
N GLU A 677 -8.58 -0.47 18.38
CA GLU A 677 -7.13 -0.52 18.61
C GLU A 677 -6.41 -1.56 17.74
N GLN A 678 -5.34 -1.07 17.09
CA GLN A 678 -4.26 -1.74 16.36
C GLN A 678 -4.47 -3.20 15.87
N LEU A 679 -4.72 -3.34 14.56
CA LEU A 679 -4.75 -4.62 13.83
C LEU A 679 -3.35 -5.28 13.69
N SER A 680 -2.81 -5.80 14.79
CA SER A 680 -1.56 -6.60 14.79
C SER A 680 -1.83 -8.07 14.43
N ASN A 681 -0.89 -8.71 13.71
CA ASN A 681 -1.03 -10.13 13.33
C ASN A 681 -0.56 -11.05 14.48
N GLY A 682 -1.26 -10.99 15.62
CA GLY A 682 -1.04 -11.84 16.79
C GLY A 682 -2.27 -11.87 17.71
N ALA A 683 -3.00 -12.98 17.72
CA ALA A 683 -4.23 -13.08 18.50
C ALA A 683 -3.96 -13.26 20.01
N VAL A 684 -4.77 -12.57 20.83
CA VAL A 684 -4.78 -12.48 22.31
C VAL A 684 -3.74 -11.52 22.91
N MET A 685 -4.27 -10.50 23.61
CA MET A 685 -3.60 -9.72 24.66
C MET A 685 -4.50 -9.65 25.89
N GLN A 686 -3.90 -9.41 27.06
CA GLN A 686 -4.57 -9.03 28.30
C GLN A 686 -3.68 -7.99 29.03
N GLU A 687 -4.30 -7.10 29.81
CA GLU A 687 -3.68 -5.89 30.35
C GLU A 687 -2.79 -6.12 31.59
N SER A 688 -2.12 -5.05 32.05
CA SER A 688 -1.25 -5.03 33.25
C SER A 688 -1.70 -3.97 34.27
N PRO A 689 -1.35 -4.09 35.57
CA PRO A 689 -2.18 -3.55 36.64
C PRO A 689 -1.77 -2.20 37.27
N ALA A 690 -2.82 -1.41 37.55
CA ALA A 690 -3.05 -0.41 38.60
C ALA A 690 -1.96 -0.02 39.64
N THR A 691 -1.98 1.26 40.03
CA THR A 691 -1.98 1.64 41.47
C THR A 691 -2.79 2.94 41.72
N THR A 692 -3.10 3.22 42.99
CA THR A 692 -4.18 4.10 43.48
C THR A 692 -3.85 5.59 43.62
N ALA A 693 -4.90 6.42 43.58
CA ALA A 693 -4.96 7.83 44.02
C ALA A 693 -5.02 7.93 45.60
N PRO A 694 -5.34 9.05 46.33
CA PRO A 694 -6.17 10.20 45.92
C PRO A 694 -5.92 11.63 46.54
N LEU A 695 -6.68 12.61 46.00
CA LEU A 695 -7.32 13.82 46.63
C LEU A 695 -6.55 15.14 46.96
N GLU A 696 -7.22 16.22 46.49
CA GLU A 696 -7.49 17.55 47.11
C GLU A 696 -6.53 18.78 47.03
N ARG A 697 -7.10 19.86 46.43
CA ARG A 697 -6.92 21.33 46.69
C ARG A 697 -5.65 22.04 46.18
N GLU A 698 -5.62 23.39 46.03
CA GLU A 698 -6.60 24.47 46.31
C GLU A 698 -6.55 25.58 45.20
N GLU A 699 -7.26 26.71 45.35
CA GLU A 699 -7.34 27.84 44.37
C GLU A 699 -6.43 29.05 44.76
N GLU A 700 -6.74 30.25 44.24
CA GLU A 700 -6.06 31.58 44.41
C GLU A 700 -4.74 31.73 43.59
N GLU A 701 -4.48 32.74 42.76
CA GLU A 701 -4.87 34.17 42.60
C GLU A 701 -3.94 35.19 43.31
N GLU A 702 -3.88 36.42 42.76
CA GLU A 702 -2.97 37.55 43.10
C GLU A 702 -1.46 37.35 42.83
N ALA A 703 -0.65 38.39 42.55
CA ALA A 703 -0.91 39.68 41.91
C ALA A 703 0.42 40.31 41.43
N ALA A 704 0.38 41.13 40.38
CA ALA A 704 1.43 42.12 40.07
C ALA A 704 1.08 43.45 40.76
N PRO A 705 2.03 44.38 41.01
CA PRO A 705 2.22 45.43 39.99
C PRO A 705 3.61 46.11 39.92
N GLY A 706 3.86 46.82 38.80
CA GLY A 706 4.69 48.04 38.74
C GLY A 706 6.10 47.90 38.13
N GLY A 707 6.50 48.71 37.14
CA GLY A 707 5.71 49.63 36.30
C GLY A 707 6.52 50.76 35.64
N ALA A 708 6.00 51.27 34.51
CA ALA A 708 6.33 52.55 33.86
C ALA A 708 7.75 52.70 33.23
N ASP A 709 8.02 53.58 32.24
CA ASP A 709 7.10 54.51 31.53
C ASP A 709 7.55 54.88 30.08
N THR A 710 6.63 55.49 29.33
CA THR A 710 6.74 56.39 28.14
C THR A 710 7.96 56.39 27.20
N GLY A 711 7.69 56.56 25.88
CA GLY A 711 8.54 57.42 25.03
C GLY A 711 8.46 57.21 23.51
N ILE A 712 7.67 58.02 22.80
CA ILE A 712 7.76 58.26 21.34
C ILE A 712 7.74 59.79 21.13
N PRO A 713 8.58 60.37 20.26
CA PRO A 713 8.05 60.87 18.98
C PRO A 713 8.99 60.72 17.76
N GLU A 714 8.47 61.18 16.63
CA GLU A 714 9.00 61.23 15.26
C GLU A 714 10.33 62.00 15.09
N ASP A 715 11.07 61.73 13.99
CA ASP A 715 11.27 62.76 12.95
C ASP A 715 11.77 62.16 11.59
N SER A 716 11.83 62.98 10.54
CA SER A 716 12.48 62.68 9.25
C SER A 716 12.87 63.96 8.53
N PRO A 717 14.10 64.06 7.97
CA PRO A 717 14.22 64.71 6.66
C PRO A 717 15.26 64.11 5.70
N GLU A 718 15.26 64.67 4.49
CA GLU A 718 15.99 64.28 3.27
C GLU A 718 17.48 64.70 3.26
N GLY A 719 18.28 64.20 2.29
CA GLY A 719 19.57 64.82 1.98
C GLY A 719 20.51 64.14 0.95
N GLN A 720 20.40 64.54 -0.33
CA GLN A 720 21.49 64.74 -1.35
C GLN A 720 22.45 63.56 -1.68
N VAL A 721 22.63 63.07 -2.93
CA VAL A 721 23.01 63.67 -4.24
C VAL A 721 24.53 63.86 -4.46
N GLU A 722 25.12 63.07 -5.38
CA GLU A 722 26.24 63.37 -6.32
C GLU A 722 26.59 62.09 -7.14
N GLU A 723 27.48 62.11 -8.16
CA GLU A 723 27.26 62.55 -9.56
C GLU A 723 28.18 61.73 -10.53
N ARG A 724 27.92 61.76 -11.87
CA ARG A 724 28.80 61.37 -13.02
C ARG A 724 29.07 59.87 -13.29
N GLY A 725 29.37 59.45 -14.53
CA GLY A 725 29.32 60.16 -15.83
C GLY A 725 30.19 59.55 -16.96
N ALA A 726 29.83 59.86 -18.23
CA ALA A 726 30.46 59.43 -19.51
C ALA A 726 30.27 57.92 -19.90
N ALA A 727 30.09 57.47 -21.16
CA ALA A 727 30.51 57.90 -22.52
C ALA A 727 32.01 57.68 -22.81
N GLU A 728 32.52 57.27 -24.00
CA GLU A 728 31.97 56.94 -25.35
C GLU A 728 33.02 55.99 -26.05
N ALA A 729 32.99 55.46 -27.29
CA ALA A 729 32.17 55.57 -28.52
C ALA A 729 32.32 54.31 -29.44
N THR A 730 31.64 54.28 -30.59
CA THR A 730 31.73 53.25 -31.68
C THR A 730 32.92 53.51 -32.66
N PRO A 731 33.34 52.56 -33.53
CA PRO A 731 32.59 52.07 -34.72
C PRO A 731 32.67 50.51 -34.88
N ALA A 732 32.30 49.80 -35.95
CA ALA A 732 31.93 50.13 -37.34
C ALA A 732 30.97 49.06 -37.97
N SER A 733 30.70 49.14 -39.28
CA SER A 733 30.06 48.12 -40.14
C SER A 733 30.66 48.19 -41.56
N PRO A 734 30.59 47.16 -42.45
CA PRO A 734 29.38 46.79 -43.25
C PRO A 734 29.21 45.24 -43.42
N CYS A 735 28.21 44.66 -44.11
CA CYS A 735 26.97 45.14 -44.75
C CYS A 735 25.89 44.02 -44.81
N GLU A 736 24.61 44.44 -44.86
CA GLU A 736 23.41 43.89 -45.55
C GLU A 736 23.11 42.36 -45.64
N GLY A 737 21.84 41.92 -45.48
CA GLY A 737 20.65 42.67 -45.05
C GLY A 737 19.28 42.07 -45.44
N LYS A 738 18.21 42.77 -44.99
CA LYS A 738 16.77 42.63 -45.35
C LYS A 738 16.06 41.35 -44.85
N ALA A 739 14.85 41.41 -44.27
CA ALA A 739 14.01 42.55 -43.84
C ALA A 739 13.10 42.14 -42.64
N GLN A 740 12.47 43.12 -41.97
CA GLN A 740 11.58 42.89 -40.83
C GLN A 740 10.16 42.43 -41.23
N PRO A 741 9.42 41.75 -40.33
CA PRO A 741 7.98 41.53 -40.46
C PRO A 741 7.17 42.66 -39.80
N GLU A 742 5.97 42.92 -40.30
CA GLU A 742 4.91 43.58 -39.54
C GLU A 742 3.58 42.80 -39.62
N ARG A 743 3.01 42.58 -38.43
CA ARG A 743 1.59 42.69 -38.07
C ARG A 743 0.49 42.31 -39.10
N LEU A 744 -0.35 41.33 -38.72
CA LEU A 744 -1.82 41.46 -38.69
C LEU A 744 -2.46 40.29 -37.93
N GLU A 745 -3.75 40.44 -37.56
CA GLU A 745 -4.50 39.53 -36.69
C GLU A 745 -5.33 38.50 -37.48
N PRO A 746 -5.61 37.30 -36.93
CA PRO A 746 -6.61 36.38 -37.47
C PRO A 746 -8.02 36.66 -36.90
N SER A 747 -9.02 36.75 -37.78
CA SER A 747 -10.45 36.83 -37.43
C SER A 747 -11.14 35.45 -37.56
N ASP A 748 -12.26 35.28 -36.86
CA ASP A 748 -12.99 34.00 -36.71
C ASP A 748 -13.66 33.42 -37.97
N LYS A 749 -14.11 32.15 -37.80
CA LYS A 749 -15.08 31.36 -38.60
C LYS A 749 -14.52 30.60 -39.82
N GLU A 750 -15.11 29.48 -40.27
CA GLU A 750 -16.43 28.91 -39.95
C GLU A 750 -16.47 27.36 -39.86
N THR A 751 -17.68 26.82 -39.64
CA THR A 751 -18.10 25.43 -39.35
C THR A 751 -17.69 24.31 -40.34
N GLY A 752 -17.66 23.06 -39.86
CA GLY A 752 -17.75 21.85 -40.70
C GLY A 752 -17.79 20.54 -39.90
N GLU A 753 -18.94 19.86 -39.89
CA GLU A 753 -19.16 18.54 -39.26
C GLU A 753 -19.57 17.54 -40.36
N GLU A 754 -19.02 16.33 -40.36
CA GLU A 754 -19.50 15.24 -41.24
C GLU A 754 -19.26 13.86 -40.62
N ALA A 755 -20.23 12.95 -40.78
CA ALA A 755 -20.23 11.62 -40.16
C ALA A 755 -20.25 10.49 -41.21
N PRO A 756 -19.62 9.32 -40.95
CA PRO A 756 -19.53 8.24 -41.93
C PRO A 756 -20.80 7.35 -41.94
N ALA A 757 -21.26 6.97 -43.13
CA ALA A 757 -22.35 6.01 -43.34
C ALA A 757 -21.93 4.85 -44.26
N ALA A 758 -22.54 3.67 -44.04
CA ALA A 758 -22.02 2.39 -44.51
C ALA A 758 -22.45 1.93 -45.92
N ALA A 759 -21.63 1.07 -46.53
CA ALA A 759 -22.07 0.06 -47.51
C ALA A 759 -21.13 -1.16 -47.51
N ALA A 760 -21.71 -2.35 -47.73
CA ALA A 760 -21.08 -3.67 -47.86
C ALA A 760 -22.05 -4.59 -48.65
N PRO A 761 -21.91 -5.94 -48.76
CA PRO A 761 -20.76 -6.83 -48.54
C PRO A 761 -20.50 -7.77 -49.75
N LEU A 762 -19.55 -8.71 -49.68
CA LEU A 762 -19.60 -9.95 -50.48
C LEU A 762 -18.88 -11.15 -49.80
N SER A 763 -19.59 -12.28 -49.82
CA SER A 763 -19.36 -13.66 -49.37
C SER A 763 -18.16 -14.44 -49.97
N LYS A 764 -17.75 -15.66 -49.51
CA LYS A 764 -17.84 -16.44 -48.23
C LYS A 764 -17.21 -17.86 -48.47
N LEU A 765 -16.89 -18.63 -47.42
CA LEU A 765 -16.56 -20.09 -47.39
C LEU A 765 -15.16 -20.51 -47.92
N PRO A 766 -14.65 -21.74 -47.62
CA PRO A 766 -14.38 -22.24 -46.26
C PRO A 766 -13.00 -22.96 -46.15
N VAL A 767 -12.63 -23.41 -44.94
CA VAL A 767 -11.48 -24.33 -44.70
C VAL A 767 -11.89 -25.40 -43.68
N GLU A 768 -11.52 -26.66 -43.93
CA GLU A 768 -11.57 -27.78 -42.99
C GLU A 768 -10.24 -28.58 -43.02
N PRO A 769 -9.92 -29.36 -41.95
CA PRO A 769 -8.60 -29.97 -41.76
C PRO A 769 -8.52 -31.46 -42.15
N PRO A 770 -7.32 -32.04 -42.23
CA PRO A 770 -7.10 -33.50 -42.20
C PRO A 770 -6.52 -34.00 -40.85
N GLN A 771 -6.85 -35.24 -40.48
CA GLN A 771 -6.23 -36.00 -39.39
C GLN A 771 -5.18 -37.01 -39.91
N GLU A 772 -4.28 -37.39 -38.99
CA GLU A 772 -3.62 -38.70 -38.78
C GLU A 772 -3.46 -39.71 -39.94
N ASP A 773 -2.19 -40.03 -40.26
CA ASP A 773 -1.63 -41.38 -40.47
C ASP A 773 -0.10 -41.23 -40.70
N SER A 774 0.78 -42.22 -40.53
CA SER A 774 1.06 -43.17 -39.43
C SER A 774 2.43 -43.82 -39.69
N HIS A 775 3.00 -44.56 -38.73
CA HIS A 775 4.34 -45.21 -38.77
C HIS A 775 5.57 -44.26 -38.84
N GLY A 776 6.77 -44.62 -38.34
CA GLY A 776 7.15 -45.80 -37.54
C GLY A 776 8.68 -45.95 -37.39
N ALA A 777 9.13 -46.69 -36.37
CA ALA A 777 10.53 -46.96 -35.98
C ALA A 777 11.35 -45.70 -35.51
N ALA A 778 12.35 -45.73 -34.62
CA ALA A 778 12.95 -46.63 -33.62
C ALA A 778 14.50 -46.53 -33.67
N ALA A 779 15.17 -46.85 -32.56
CA ALA A 779 16.63 -46.97 -32.36
C ALA A 779 17.47 -45.66 -32.22
N ASP A 780 17.78 -45.34 -30.95
CA ASP A 780 19.13 -45.28 -30.36
C ASP A 780 20.19 -44.20 -30.69
N CYS A 781 21.12 -44.10 -29.72
CA CYS A 781 22.48 -43.52 -29.71
C CYS A 781 22.68 -42.01 -29.40
N ASP A 782 23.29 -41.80 -28.22
CA ASP A 782 24.46 -40.94 -27.95
C ASP A 782 24.44 -39.44 -28.32
N GLY A 783 23.89 -38.67 -27.38
CA GLY A 783 24.65 -37.69 -26.59
C GLY A 783 25.89 -37.00 -27.18
N VAL A 784 25.81 -35.67 -27.27
CA VAL A 784 26.99 -34.78 -27.32
C VAL A 784 26.96 -33.83 -26.12
N GLN A 785 28.10 -33.73 -25.46
CA GLN A 785 28.36 -32.82 -24.34
C GLN A 785 28.90 -31.49 -24.88
N THR A 786 28.25 -30.37 -24.56
CA THR A 786 28.78 -29.02 -24.81
C THR A 786 28.48 -28.08 -23.64
N GLN A 787 29.42 -27.17 -23.39
CA GLN A 787 29.40 -26.23 -22.27
C GLN A 787 28.56 -24.99 -22.61
N PHE A 788 27.85 -24.46 -21.61
CA PHE A 788 27.90 -23.04 -21.23
C PHE A 788 27.44 -22.88 -19.77
#